data_AF-A0A954M6B5-F1
#
_entry.id   AF-A0A954M6B5-F1
#
_cell.length_a   1.000
_cell.length_b   1.000
_cell.length_c   1.000
_cell.angle_alpha   90.00
_cell.angle_beta   90.00
_cell.angle_gamma   90.00
#
_symmetry.space_group_name_H-M   'P 1'
#
loop_
_entity.id
_entity.type
_entity.pdbx_description
1 polymer ?
#
loop_
_entity_poly.entity_id
_entity_poly.type
_entity_poly.pdbx_seq_one_letter_code
_entity_poly.pdbx_strand_id
1 'polypeptide(L)'
;MTDHVPADQQTPSAGDISRPPAEVSSAVATSVAAGTDTPTASPRLLTIGFVGLLITQFMGAFLDNLFRWFAVSVAQQQLDVGMTLMLGGLALTVPYVLLTPTAGWLADRFPKRSVIVACKLLEFAITALAVISLATANVWLMFAVVGLLGAQSALFGPSKFGSIAEILPTEALARGNGLMQMTSMSAIILGGIAGYGMYDWLAPELSAPQFVDLVTVGGVMLGIAIAGTGASLLIPLAPAADPTRTTEINPVPNLLKAIGALTADPRLLRTAMGIAFFFFLGALSQSNLDQFGPQTFGISKTETGFLLGTLILGVGIGSVLAGIWSDGKVELGIVPLGAIGIIVSSLAVWLSGQMFDLDLPRQEQFAYYLGIASLFLLGVSAGLFDVPLESYLQFRSDVKNRGTVLAGNYFLSYSMIIVSSGFVYLLLTVWGVHPKTVFLIAGLITIPVTLYLLYLLPDLTVRFLMWLWSHSLYKLNVYGRENVPDHGGALIVPNHVSWVDGILMMVSTSRFARFIIFADFTELWGLRTLARIMKVIPIRATDGPKAILKALQTAKESVQAGEVVVIFAEGQLTRTGQMQPFNRGMLKIVEGTGAPIIPAHIHGLWGSIFSYRGGRFVWKWPQKWRYPVTIRFGKPMHDVKEAGAVRRVVEQLGSKETAMEAKEQLIPARQFIRNCKRFPNIVRAADSAGVQLTSRKLLIASLAMRRALLRHVIQRQEQNIGVLLPPSVGGCIANTALALAGKTAVNLNYTLSDDVLNVCIKKAGITHVLTSKKFIEKKPFAIEGAEFVYLEDLKEKITGLDKAISAAQAIACPAGILERQLGLHRISTDDTLTIVFTSGSTGEPKGVVLSHRNVASNLEAIDSLLQLDEKDGIMGILPFFHSFGYTACLWLPMCYALRGVYHFNPLDARIIGRLVHDHKLTILMATPTFLKMYLKRCEVEQFKTLDIVVVGAEKLPVDLAEEFKAKFGITPSEGYGTTELSPVAAVNIPDHRSGKLVQTGTKLGTVGRPLPGVLAKVVNPDTGEDLGFNQEGLLLIKGPNVMMGYLNEPEK
;
A
#
# COMPACT_ATOMS: atom_id res chain seq x y z
N MET A 1 -83.93 -5.35 2.92
CA MET A 1 -83.24 -6.64 3.12
C MET A 1 -81.99 -6.33 3.93
N THR A 2 -82.11 -6.08 5.24
CA THR A 2 -82.33 -7.06 6.34
C THR A 2 -81.06 -7.83 6.69
N ASP A 3 -80.50 -7.81 7.91
CA ASP A 3 -80.73 -6.95 9.09
C ASP A 3 -79.62 -7.18 10.15
N HIS A 4 -79.64 -6.41 11.25
CA HIS A 4 -78.98 -6.66 12.56
C HIS A 4 -77.49 -6.27 12.82
N VAL A 5 -77.31 -4.97 13.04
CA VAL A 5 -76.83 -4.26 14.27
C VAL A 5 -77.29 -4.93 15.61
N PRO A 6 -76.71 -4.71 16.83
CA PRO A 6 -75.71 -3.73 17.34
C PRO A 6 -74.41 -4.41 17.89
N ALA A 7 -73.55 -3.93 18.81
CA ALA A 7 -73.45 -2.75 19.72
C ALA A 7 -71.96 -2.50 20.13
N ASP A 8 -71.62 -1.88 21.28
CA ASP A 8 -71.62 -0.45 21.67
C ASP A 8 -71.01 -0.32 23.11
N GLN A 9 -70.39 0.83 23.46
CA GLN A 9 -69.90 1.26 24.81
C GLN A 9 -68.76 0.42 25.48
N GLN A 10 -67.66 0.99 26.00
CA GLN A 10 -67.56 1.96 27.11
C GLN A 10 -66.22 2.75 27.14
N THR A 11 -66.28 4.00 27.60
CA THR A 11 -65.19 4.86 28.12
C THR A 11 -65.11 4.76 29.67
N PRO A 12 -64.16 5.37 30.45
CA PRO A 12 -63.04 6.29 30.11
C PRO A 12 -61.69 6.02 30.88
N SER A 13 -60.75 6.99 30.80
CA SER A 13 -59.61 7.29 31.71
C SER A 13 -58.31 6.46 31.57
N ALA A 14 -57.11 7.00 31.84
CA ALA A 14 -56.63 8.39 31.81
C ALA A 14 -55.08 8.44 31.76
N GLY A 15 -54.53 9.38 30.97
CA GLY A 15 -53.16 9.90 31.11
C GLY A 15 -52.01 9.10 30.50
N ASP A 16 -51.37 9.66 29.46
CA ASP A 16 -49.90 9.88 29.51
C ASP A 16 -49.51 11.08 28.62
N ILE A 17 -48.25 11.53 28.74
CA ILE A 17 -47.84 12.92 28.60
C ILE A 17 -47.00 13.17 27.33
N SER A 18 -47.31 14.28 26.64
CA SER A 18 -46.48 15.02 25.68
C SER A 18 -46.07 14.36 24.35
N ARG A 19 -46.37 15.06 23.25
CA ARG A 19 -45.68 14.93 21.95
C ARG A 19 -44.55 15.96 21.86
N PRO A 20 -43.37 15.64 21.30
CA PRO A 20 -42.56 16.59 20.55
C PRO A 20 -43.03 16.68 19.08
N PRO A 21 -42.75 17.79 18.37
CA PRO A 21 -43.17 17.98 16.98
C PRO A 21 -42.22 17.30 15.97
N ALA A 22 -42.66 17.26 14.71
CA ALA A 22 -41.97 16.60 13.59
C ALA A 22 -40.90 17.49 12.88
N GLU A 23 -40.33 16.96 11.79
CA GLU A 23 -39.23 17.49 10.95
C GLU A 23 -37.82 17.26 11.53
N VAL A 24 -36.80 16.80 10.79
CA VAL A 24 -36.61 16.54 9.34
C VAL A 24 -35.98 15.16 9.15
N SER A 25 -36.59 14.26 8.35
CA SER A 25 -35.98 12.96 7.98
C SER A 25 -36.50 12.44 6.63
N SER A 26 -35.98 12.98 5.52
CA SER A 26 -36.39 12.59 4.17
C SER A 26 -35.35 12.91 3.08
N ALA A 27 -34.05 12.70 3.35
CA ALA A 27 -32.97 12.98 2.37
C ALA A 27 -31.83 11.95 2.29
N VAL A 28 -31.90 10.81 2.98
CA VAL A 28 -30.78 9.81 3.06
C VAL A 28 -31.13 8.45 2.45
N ALA A 29 -32.37 8.23 2.01
CA ALA A 29 -32.90 6.91 1.66
C ALA A 29 -32.92 6.55 0.15
N THR A 30 -32.05 7.12 -0.69
CA THR A 30 -31.90 6.73 -2.12
C THR A 30 -30.48 6.89 -2.65
N SER A 31 -29.59 5.96 -2.31
CA SER A 31 -28.33 5.74 -3.06
C SER A 31 -27.84 4.27 -3.04
N VAL A 32 -28.72 3.31 -2.77
CA VAL A 32 -28.40 1.87 -2.77
C VAL A 32 -28.53 1.31 -4.19
N ALA A 33 -27.67 1.75 -5.09
CA ALA A 33 -27.47 1.15 -6.42
C ALA A 33 -26.06 1.47 -6.95
N ALA A 34 -25.43 0.51 -7.65
CA ALA A 34 -24.06 0.57 -8.16
C ALA A 34 -22.95 0.72 -7.08
N GLY A 35 -22.53 -0.41 -6.50
CA GLY A 35 -21.32 -0.47 -5.68
C GLY A 35 -20.07 -0.19 -6.53
N THR A 36 -19.42 0.95 -6.28
CA THR A 36 -18.19 1.35 -6.97
C THR A 36 -16.98 0.56 -6.44
N ASP A 37 -16.35 -0.27 -7.28
CA ASP A 37 -15.09 -0.99 -7.03
C ASP A 37 -13.87 -0.03 -6.98
N THR A 38 -13.98 1.09 -6.28
CA THR A 38 -12.90 2.07 -6.06
C THR A 38 -12.41 2.01 -4.62
N PRO A 39 -11.09 1.98 -4.36
CA PRO A 39 -10.59 2.13 -2.99
C PRO A 39 -11.07 3.47 -2.41
N THR A 40 -11.42 3.49 -1.12
CA THR A 40 -11.92 4.68 -0.42
C THR A 40 -10.97 5.86 -0.60
N ALA A 41 -11.37 6.84 -1.41
CA ALA A 41 -10.51 7.96 -1.79
C ALA A 41 -10.19 8.84 -0.57
N SER A 42 -8.92 9.20 -0.39
CA SER A 42 -8.53 10.14 0.68
C SER A 42 -9.23 11.50 0.51
N PRO A 43 -9.75 12.11 1.60
CA PRO A 43 -10.39 13.42 1.52
C PRO A 43 -9.42 14.50 1.02
N ARG A 44 -9.93 15.44 0.22
CA ARG A 44 -9.14 16.54 -0.33
C ARG A 44 -8.87 17.60 0.74
N LEU A 45 -7.61 17.72 1.16
CA LEU A 45 -7.18 18.71 2.17
C LEU A 45 -7.14 20.14 1.64
N LEU A 46 -6.85 20.33 0.35
CA LEU A 46 -6.69 21.64 -0.28
C LEU A 46 -8.03 22.26 -0.68
N THR A 47 -8.93 22.43 0.30
CA THR A 47 -10.12 23.28 0.13
C THR A 47 -9.74 24.76 0.25
N ILE A 48 -10.44 25.64 -0.46
CA ILE A 48 -10.18 27.10 -0.43
C ILE A 48 -10.22 27.63 1.01
N GLY A 49 -11.16 27.14 1.82
CA GLY A 49 -11.29 27.49 3.24
C GLY A 49 -10.09 27.09 4.10
N PHE A 50 -9.58 25.86 3.92
CA PHE A 50 -8.43 25.39 4.69
C PHE A 50 -7.12 26.07 4.23
N VAL A 51 -6.94 26.27 2.92
CA VAL A 51 -5.80 27.02 2.37
C VAL A 51 -5.82 28.48 2.85
N GLY A 52 -6.99 29.12 2.91
CA GLY A 52 -7.16 30.46 3.50
C GLY A 52 -6.71 30.52 4.96
N LEU A 53 -7.12 29.52 5.77
CA LEU A 53 -6.70 29.41 7.17
C LEU A 53 -5.17 29.23 7.32
N LEU A 54 -4.54 28.38 6.48
CA LEU A 54 -3.08 28.19 6.48
C LEU A 54 -2.34 29.47 6.11
N ILE A 55 -2.75 30.19 5.05
CA ILE A 55 -2.12 31.46 4.66
C ILE A 55 -2.31 32.52 5.76
N THR A 56 -3.50 32.58 6.38
CA THR A 56 -3.77 33.50 7.50
C THR A 56 -2.83 33.24 8.68
N GLN A 57 -2.65 31.96 9.06
CA GLN A 57 -1.70 31.55 10.10
C GLN A 57 -0.26 31.88 9.73
N PHE A 58 0.15 31.59 8.49
CA PHE A 58 1.51 31.90 8.03
C PHE A 58 1.80 33.39 8.16
N MET A 59 0.93 34.25 7.61
CA MET A 59 1.15 35.69 7.60
C MET A 59 1.14 36.30 9.01
N GLY A 60 0.29 35.83 9.91
CA GLY A 60 0.30 36.26 11.32
C GLY A 60 1.61 35.87 12.03
N ALA A 61 1.93 34.57 12.08
CA ALA A 61 3.13 34.09 12.77
C ALA A 61 4.44 34.59 12.14
N PHE A 62 4.46 34.88 10.84
CA PHE A 62 5.58 35.50 10.14
C PHE A 62 5.74 36.97 10.57
N LEU A 63 4.65 37.75 10.61
CA LEU A 63 4.66 39.15 11.05
C LEU A 63 5.12 39.28 12.51
N ASP A 64 4.59 38.44 13.40
CA ASP A 64 4.96 38.38 14.81
C ASP A 64 6.48 38.23 14.99
N ASN A 65 7.09 37.27 14.27
CA ASN A 65 8.51 36.98 14.40
C ASN A 65 9.39 37.97 13.64
N LEU A 66 8.95 38.47 12.49
CA LEU A 66 9.65 39.52 11.74
C LEU A 66 9.81 40.77 12.60
N PHE A 67 8.71 41.31 13.15
CA PHE A 67 8.81 42.52 13.97
C PHE A 67 9.51 42.26 15.31
N ARG A 68 9.27 41.10 15.95
CA ARG A 68 9.96 40.75 17.20
C ARG A 68 11.47 40.72 17.04
N TRP A 69 12.01 40.02 16.05
CA TRP A 69 13.46 39.89 15.89
C TRP A 69 14.10 41.18 15.37
N PHE A 70 13.40 41.94 14.53
CA PHE A 70 13.81 43.30 14.17
C PHE A 70 13.89 44.23 15.40
N ALA A 71 12.83 44.29 16.21
CA ALA A 71 12.77 45.11 17.42
C ALA A 71 13.84 44.71 18.46
N VAL A 72 14.11 43.41 18.62
CA VAL A 72 15.20 42.92 19.49
C VAL A 72 16.56 43.42 19.01
N SER A 73 16.84 43.36 17.71
CA SER A 73 18.11 43.86 17.14
C SER A 73 18.26 45.38 17.30
N VAL A 74 17.20 46.16 17.05
CA VAL A 74 17.19 47.61 17.28
C VAL A 74 17.42 47.94 18.76
N ALA A 75 16.75 47.22 19.66
CA ALA A 75 16.87 47.44 21.11
C ALA A 75 18.29 47.21 21.65
N GLN A 76 19.10 46.35 21.01
CA GLN A 76 20.47 46.05 21.42
C GLN A 76 21.45 47.23 21.25
N GLN A 77 21.06 48.29 20.56
CA GLN A 77 21.83 49.54 20.52
C GLN A 77 21.73 50.35 21.85
N GLN A 78 20.72 50.08 22.70
CA GLN A 78 20.47 50.82 23.94
C GLN A 78 20.43 49.93 25.21
N LEU A 79 20.17 48.63 25.06
CA LEU A 79 19.96 47.69 26.16
C LEU A 79 20.86 46.45 26.01
N ASP A 80 21.15 45.79 27.13
CA ASP A 80 21.94 44.56 27.14
C ASP A 80 21.29 43.42 26.31
N VAL A 81 22.13 42.56 25.73
CA VAL A 81 21.72 41.44 24.87
C VAL A 81 20.86 40.42 25.64
N GLY A 82 21.16 40.14 26.91
CA GLY A 82 20.32 39.27 27.74
C GLY A 82 18.98 39.90 28.06
N MET A 83 18.96 41.18 28.40
CA MET A 83 17.73 41.92 28.71
C MET A 83 16.80 42.04 27.49
N THR A 84 17.33 42.33 26.30
CA THR A 84 16.55 42.44 25.06
C THR A 84 15.93 41.11 24.62
N LEU A 85 16.68 40.01 24.71
CA LEU A 85 16.17 38.66 24.44
C LEU A 85 15.06 38.27 25.42
N MET A 86 15.24 38.56 26.71
CA MET A 86 14.23 38.31 27.75
C MET A 86 12.95 39.12 27.50
N LEU A 87 13.07 40.43 27.26
CA LEU A 87 11.92 41.31 26.97
C LEU A 87 11.18 40.87 25.71
N GLY A 88 11.91 40.56 24.63
CA GLY A 88 11.32 40.05 23.39
C GLY A 88 10.60 38.71 23.55
N GLY A 89 11.09 37.83 24.43
CA GLY A 89 10.42 36.57 24.77
C GLY A 89 9.18 36.75 25.65
N LEU A 90 9.29 37.52 26.72
CA LEU A 90 8.20 37.77 27.66
C LEU A 90 7.06 38.57 27.03
N ALA A 91 7.37 39.60 26.24
CA ALA A 91 6.38 40.41 25.53
C ALA A 91 5.47 39.54 24.65
N LEU A 92 6.05 38.60 23.89
CA LEU A 92 5.25 37.69 23.05
C LEU A 92 4.50 36.64 23.88
N THR A 93 5.07 36.13 24.98
CA THR A 93 4.57 34.94 25.70
C THR A 93 3.52 35.26 26.77
N VAL A 94 3.69 36.33 27.54
CA VAL A 94 2.79 36.70 28.65
C VAL A 94 1.34 36.92 28.20
N PRO A 95 1.04 37.58 27.07
CA PRO A 95 -0.33 37.75 26.59
C PRO A 95 -1.07 36.44 26.34
N TYR A 96 -0.38 35.37 25.92
CA TYR A 96 -1.01 34.05 25.77
C TYR A 96 -1.52 33.50 27.10
N VAL A 97 -0.75 33.64 28.20
CA VAL A 97 -1.21 33.16 29.52
C VAL A 97 -2.42 33.96 30.01
N LEU A 98 -2.44 35.28 29.75
CA LEU A 98 -3.48 36.18 30.27
C LEU A 98 -4.77 36.19 29.44
N LEU A 99 -4.68 36.14 28.11
CA LEU A 99 -5.82 36.38 27.22
C LEU A 99 -6.45 35.11 26.63
N THR A 100 -5.72 33.99 26.61
CA THR A 100 -6.22 32.70 26.12
C THR A 100 -7.57 32.27 26.73
N PRO A 101 -7.84 32.44 28.04
CA PRO A 101 -9.14 32.09 28.61
C PRO A 101 -10.30 32.88 27.98
N THR A 102 -10.11 34.18 27.78
CA THR A 102 -11.09 35.05 27.10
C THR A 102 -11.17 34.77 25.60
N ALA A 103 -10.07 34.34 24.97
CA ALA A 103 -10.05 33.86 23.59
C ALA A 103 -10.90 32.59 23.38
N GLY A 104 -10.89 31.67 24.35
CA GLY A 104 -11.77 30.49 24.34
C GLY A 104 -13.25 30.86 24.42
N TRP A 105 -13.58 31.85 25.25
CA TRP A 105 -14.94 32.41 25.30
C TRP A 105 -15.36 33.03 23.96
N LEU A 106 -14.51 33.86 23.33
CA LEU A 106 -14.76 34.44 22.00
C LEU A 106 -15.00 33.38 20.92
N ALA A 107 -14.17 32.33 20.87
CA ALA A 107 -14.20 31.26 19.88
C ALA A 107 -15.44 30.35 19.96
N ASP A 108 -16.08 30.30 21.14
CA ASP A 108 -17.35 29.59 21.34
C ASP A 108 -18.56 30.54 21.13
N ARG A 109 -18.47 31.81 21.58
CA ARG A 109 -19.57 32.79 21.56
C ARG A 109 -19.89 33.37 20.19
N PHE A 110 -18.88 33.52 19.34
CA PHE A 110 -18.97 34.14 18.01
C PHE A 110 -18.51 33.14 16.93
N PRO A 111 -18.90 33.35 15.65
CA PRO A 111 -18.33 32.58 14.54
C PRO A 111 -16.80 32.70 14.53
N LYS A 112 -16.08 31.58 14.50
CA LYS A 112 -14.61 31.57 14.60
C LYS A 112 -13.95 32.41 13.50
N ARG A 113 -14.47 32.36 12.28
CA ARG A 113 -14.08 33.25 11.16
C ARG A 113 -14.14 34.73 11.55
N SER A 114 -15.20 35.18 12.22
CA SER A 114 -15.37 36.59 12.60
C SER A 114 -14.34 37.02 13.66
N VAL A 115 -14.02 36.14 14.62
CA VAL A 115 -12.94 36.38 15.59
C VAL A 115 -11.59 36.47 14.87
N ILE A 116 -11.31 35.55 13.95
CA ILE A 116 -10.09 35.55 13.12
C ILE A 116 -9.96 36.86 12.32
N VAL A 117 -11.01 37.27 11.59
CA VAL A 117 -11.01 38.50 10.79
C VAL A 117 -10.81 39.74 11.68
N ALA A 118 -11.45 39.79 12.85
CA ALA A 118 -11.26 40.89 13.81
C ALA A 118 -9.81 40.97 14.32
N CYS A 119 -9.18 39.83 14.64
CA CYS A 119 -7.77 39.77 14.98
C CYS A 119 -6.88 40.26 13.82
N LYS A 120 -7.14 39.86 12.57
CA LYS A 120 -6.38 40.35 11.40
C LYS A 120 -6.57 41.84 11.15
N LEU A 121 -7.77 42.38 11.36
CA LEU A 121 -8.03 43.82 11.26
C LEU A 121 -7.29 44.63 12.34
N LEU A 122 -7.07 44.07 13.53
CA LEU A 122 -6.28 44.71 14.58
C LEU A 122 -4.79 44.88 14.20
N GLU A 123 -4.24 44.02 13.34
CA GLU A 123 -2.84 44.10 12.89
C GLU A 123 -2.52 45.41 12.16
N PHE A 124 -3.50 46.04 11.51
CA PHE A 124 -3.32 47.36 10.89
C PHE A 124 -3.00 48.44 11.94
N ALA A 125 -3.73 48.45 13.06
CA ALA A 125 -3.48 49.38 14.16
C ALA A 125 -2.14 49.08 14.86
N ILE A 126 -1.81 47.81 15.05
CA ILE A 126 -0.53 47.38 15.63
C ILE A 126 0.64 47.76 14.70
N THR A 127 0.47 47.64 13.38
CA THR A 127 1.46 48.05 12.37
C THR A 127 1.67 49.56 12.36
N ALA A 128 0.60 50.35 12.50
CA ALA A 128 0.73 51.81 12.65
C ALA A 128 1.53 52.17 13.92
N LEU A 129 1.27 51.49 15.05
CA LEU A 129 2.04 51.65 16.28
C LEU A 129 3.50 51.19 16.13
N ALA A 130 3.78 50.15 15.32
CA ALA A 130 5.13 49.71 14.99
C ALA A 130 5.93 50.83 14.30
N VAL A 131 5.35 51.48 13.29
CA VAL A 131 5.97 52.63 12.60
C VAL A 131 6.17 53.81 13.55
N ILE A 132 5.20 54.12 14.42
CA ILE A 132 5.33 55.18 15.44
C ILE A 132 6.45 54.86 16.44
N SER A 133 6.62 53.59 16.84
CA SER A 133 7.68 53.17 17.77
C SER A 133 9.09 53.39 17.21
N LEU A 134 9.25 53.24 15.90
CA LEU A 134 10.49 53.55 15.18
C LEU A 134 10.67 55.05 14.98
N ALA A 135 9.63 55.78 14.60
CA ALA A 135 9.68 57.23 14.38
C ALA A 135 10.02 58.01 15.66
N THR A 136 9.69 57.45 16.82
CA THR A 136 9.98 58.00 18.15
C THR A 136 11.23 57.42 18.80
N ALA A 137 11.97 56.54 18.11
CA ALA A 137 13.15 55.83 18.62
C ALA A 137 12.93 55.12 19.98
N ASN A 138 11.69 54.70 20.26
CA ASN A 138 11.28 54.26 21.60
C ASN A 138 11.25 52.73 21.72
N VAL A 139 12.35 52.18 22.22
CA VAL A 139 12.56 50.74 22.44
C VAL A 139 11.46 50.11 23.33
N TRP A 140 10.97 50.81 24.34
CA TRP A 140 9.88 50.31 25.19
C TRP A 140 8.54 50.21 24.43
N LEU A 141 8.28 51.17 23.54
CA LEU A 141 7.10 51.13 22.67
C LEU A 141 7.23 50.01 21.62
N MET A 142 8.44 49.69 21.13
CA MET A 142 8.67 48.53 20.27
C MET A 142 8.33 47.22 20.99
N PHE A 143 8.79 47.03 22.23
CA PHE A 143 8.42 45.85 23.01
C PHE A 143 6.92 45.81 23.39
N ALA A 144 6.28 46.96 23.59
CA ALA A 144 4.83 47.05 23.76
C ALA A 144 4.09 46.60 22.48
N VAL A 145 4.58 46.96 21.29
CA VAL A 145 4.05 46.49 20.00
C VAL A 145 4.24 44.97 19.84
N VAL A 146 5.40 44.41 20.21
CA VAL A 146 5.60 42.94 20.28
C VAL A 146 4.60 42.30 21.24
N GLY A 147 4.29 42.96 22.36
CA GLY A 147 3.24 42.54 23.29
C GLY A 147 1.83 42.57 22.69
N LEU A 148 1.51 43.58 21.87
CA LEU A 148 0.23 43.66 21.16
C LEU A 148 0.10 42.60 20.06
N LEU A 149 1.17 42.27 19.34
CA LEU A 149 1.23 41.14 18.41
C LEU A 149 0.98 39.82 19.16
N GLY A 150 1.68 39.57 20.27
CA GLY A 150 1.43 38.41 21.14
C GLY A 150 0.00 38.34 21.66
N ALA A 151 -0.59 39.48 22.02
CA ALA A 151 -1.98 39.58 22.47
C ALA A 151 -2.99 39.24 21.36
N GLN A 152 -2.75 39.71 20.14
CA GLN A 152 -3.56 39.41 18.97
C GLN A 152 -3.51 37.91 18.64
N SER A 153 -2.31 37.31 18.63
CA SER A 153 -2.15 35.88 18.31
C SER A 153 -2.69 34.97 19.41
N ALA A 154 -2.68 35.41 20.68
CA ALA A 154 -3.37 34.75 21.79
C ALA A 154 -4.91 34.69 21.60
N LEU A 155 -5.52 35.79 21.14
CA LEU A 155 -6.95 35.87 20.83
C LEU A 155 -7.33 35.03 19.60
N PHE A 156 -6.43 34.93 18.62
CA PHE A 156 -6.58 34.15 17.39
C PHE A 156 -6.48 32.62 17.64
N GLY A 157 -5.66 32.17 18.59
CA GLY A 157 -5.29 30.77 18.82
C GLY A 157 -6.46 29.77 18.89
N PRO A 158 -7.38 29.85 19.87
CA PRO A 158 -8.49 28.90 20.00
C PRO A 158 -9.44 28.90 18.79
N SER A 159 -9.65 30.05 18.14
CA SER A 159 -10.47 30.16 16.93
C SER A 159 -9.83 29.45 15.74
N LYS A 160 -8.51 29.58 15.56
CA LYS A 160 -7.75 28.91 14.48
C LYS A 160 -7.88 27.40 14.56
N PHE A 161 -7.47 26.78 15.67
CA PHE A 161 -7.49 25.32 15.81
C PHE A 161 -8.91 24.76 15.93
N GLY A 162 -9.84 25.51 16.52
CA GLY A 162 -11.26 25.16 16.52
C GLY A 162 -11.87 25.11 15.11
N SER A 163 -11.42 25.97 14.20
CA SER A 163 -11.89 26.02 12.80
C SER A 163 -11.44 24.81 11.97
N ILE A 164 -10.32 24.17 12.30
CA ILE A 164 -9.83 22.97 11.57
C ILE A 164 -10.91 21.88 11.61
N ALA A 165 -11.49 21.64 12.77
CA ALA A 165 -12.56 20.68 13.00
C ALA A 165 -13.98 21.19 12.67
N GLU A 166 -14.09 22.32 11.97
CA GLU A 166 -15.30 22.81 11.30
C GLU A 166 -15.15 22.78 9.76
N ILE A 167 -13.92 22.96 9.24
CA ILE A 167 -13.60 22.99 7.80
C ILE A 167 -13.30 21.59 7.25
N LEU A 168 -12.66 20.73 8.04
CA LEU A 168 -12.22 19.39 7.61
C LEU A 168 -13.07 18.29 8.25
N PRO A 169 -13.35 17.19 7.51
CA PRO A 169 -13.99 16.01 8.09
C PRO A 169 -13.05 15.29 9.07
N THR A 170 -13.61 14.46 9.95
CA THR A 170 -12.89 13.77 11.04
C THR A 170 -11.63 13.03 10.56
N GLU A 171 -11.70 12.40 9.38
CA GLU A 171 -10.63 11.62 8.79
C GLU A 171 -9.43 12.49 8.34
N ALA A 172 -9.67 13.79 8.13
CA ALA A 172 -8.67 14.75 7.69
C ALA A 172 -8.02 15.51 8.86
N LEU A 173 -8.53 15.42 10.09
CA LEU A 173 -8.07 16.22 11.24
C LEU A 173 -6.56 16.10 11.50
N ALA A 174 -6.03 14.88 11.57
CA ALA A 174 -4.60 14.65 11.81
C ALA A 174 -3.70 15.24 10.72
N ARG A 175 -4.13 15.14 9.44
CA ARG A 175 -3.43 15.76 8.31
C ARG A 175 -3.55 17.28 8.33
N GLY A 176 -4.69 17.81 8.75
CA GLY A 176 -4.94 19.24 8.94
C GLY A 176 -4.04 19.85 10.00
N ASN A 177 -3.99 19.25 11.20
CA ASN A 177 -3.09 19.70 12.27
C ASN A 177 -1.62 19.57 11.89
N GLY A 178 -1.21 18.48 11.23
CA GLY A 178 0.15 18.33 10.71
C GLY A 178 0.59 19.44 9.76
N LEU A 179 -0.29 19.85 8.82
CA LEU A 179 -0.05 20.98 7.92
C LEU A 179 -0.11 22.34 8.63
N MET A 180 -1.01 22.52 9.60
CA MET A 180 -1.11 23.73 10.42
C MET A 180 0.17 23.97 11.22
N GLN A 181 0.70 22.90 11.84
CA GLN A 181 1.91 22.96 12.65
C GLN A 181 3.13 23.21 11.78
N MET A 182 3.29 22.50 10.64
CA MET A 182 4.35 22.80 9.66
C MET A 182 4.31 24.26 9.19
N THR A 183 3.13 24.77 8.82
CA THR A 183 2.93 26.16 8.35
C THR A 183 3.33 27.17 9.41
N SER A 184 2.97 26.91 10.68
CA SER A 184 3.35 27.73 11.83
C SER A 184 4.86 27.74 12.05
N MET A 185 5.49 26.57 12.01
CA MET A 185 6.94 26.42 12.20
C MET A 185 7.74 27.10 11.07
N SER A 186 7.32 26.95 9.81
CA SER A 186 7.94 27.65 8.67
C SER A 186 7.79 29.16 8.79
N ALA A 187 6.63 29.67 9.22
CA ALA A 187 6.41 31.10 9.42
C ALA A 187 7.31 31.69 10.53
N ILE A 188 7.50 30.97 11.64
CA ILE A 188 8.38 31.37 12.75
C ILE A 188 9.84 31.49 12.27
N ILE A 189 10.37 30.47 11.57
CA ILE A 189 11.74 30.48 11.04
C ILE A 189 11.92 31.64 10.06
N LEU A 190 11.07 31.69 9.01
CA LEU A 190 11.22 32.66 7.93
C LEU A 190 10.99 34.09 8.41
N GLY A 191 10.05 34.28 9.35
CA GLY A 191 9.83 35.58 10.00
C GLY A 191 11.06 36.04 10.78
N GLY A 192 11.70 35.16 11.56
CA GLY A 192 12.94 35.51 12.26
C GLY A 192 14.10 35.85 11.33
N ILE A 193 14.32 35.07 10.28
CA ILE A 193 15.33 35.37 9.25
C ILE A 193 15.04 36.72 8.57
N ALA A 194 13.78 36.99 8.23
CA ALA A 194 13.38 38.26 7.62
C ALA A 194 13.51 39.45 8.60
N GLY A 195 13.25 39.26 9.90
CA GLY A 195 13.42 40.28 10.92
C GLY A 195 14.89 40.70 11.10
N TYR A 196 15.80 39.72 11.16
CA TYR A 196 17.25 40.00 11.15
C TYR A 196 17.70 40.63 9.84
N GLY A 197 17.33 40.06 8.68
CA GLY A 197 17.70 40.60 7.38
C GLY A 197 17.16 42.01 7.11
N MET A 198 15.99 42.36 7.66
CA MET A 198 15.44 43.72 7.59
C MET A 198 16.20 44.70 8.48
N TYR A 199 16.74 44.25 9.62
CA TYR A 199 17.63 45.04 10.45
C TYR A 199 18.98 45.27 9.75
N ASP A 200 19.59 44.21 9.21
CA ASP A 200 20.88 44.28 8.51
C ASP A 200 20.80 45.11 7.22
N TRP A 201 19.67 45.09 6.52
CA TRP A 201 19.45 45.86 5.29
C TRP A 201 19.28 47.37 5.55
N LEU A 202 18.52 47.74 6.59
CA LEU A 202 18.22 49.14 6.90
C LEU A 202 19.28 49.78 7.82
N ALA A 203 19.95 48.99 8.67
CA ALA A 203 20.90 49.43 9.69
C ALA A 203 20.44 50.69 10.46
N PRO A 204 19.21 50.72 11.02
CA PRO A 204 18.58 51.95 11.47
C PRO A 204 19.32 52.57 12.66
N GLU A 205 19.71 53.83 12.54
CA GLU A 205 20.32 54.62 13.62
C GLU A 205 19.23 55.22 14.52
N LEU A 206 19.13 54.75 15.77
CA LEU A 206 18.16 55.28 16.75
C LEU A 206 18.35 56.78 17.07
N SER A 207 19.53 57.34 16.81
CA SER A 207 19.83 58.78 16.95
C SER A 207 19.25 59.65 15.82
N ALA A 208 18.95 59.08 14.65
CA ALA A 208 18.44 59.81 13.49
C ALA A 208 17.56 58.91 12.60
N PRO A 209 16.31 58.58 13.01
CA PRO A 209 15.43 57.69 12.25
C PRO A 209 15.17 58.22 10.83
N GLN A 210 15.58 57.48 9.80
CA GLN A 210 15.39 57.93 8.43
C GLN A 210 13.95 57.68 7.96
N PHE A 211 13.41 58.61 7.17
CA PHE A 211 12.06 58.44 6.61
C PHE A 211 11.94 57.20 5.71
N VAL A 212 13.04 56.82 5.03
CA VAL A 212 13.10 55.62 4.17
C VAL A 212 12.91 54.34 4.99
N ASP A 213 13.54 54.23 6.16
CA ASP A 213 13.42 53.06 7.05
C ASP A 213 11.98 52.89 7.53
N LEU A 214 11.36 54.00 7.96
CA LEU A 214 9.98 54.05 8.44
C LEU A 214 8.98 53.60 7.38
N VAL A 215 9.13 54.10 6.15
CA VAL A 215 8.30 53.71 5.00
C VAL A 215 8.53 52.25 4.62
N THR A 216 9.76 51.76 4.72
CA THR A 216 10.13 50.39 4.31
C THR A 216 9.59 49.35 5.30
N VAL A 217 9.85 49.51 6.60
CA VAL A 217 9.31 48.61 7.64
C VAL A 217 7.78 48.66 7.65
N GLY A 218 7.21 49.86 7.63
CA GLY A 218 5.76 50.05 7.58
C GLY A 218 5.12 49.41 6.35
N GLY A 219 5.72 49.58 5.17
CA GLY A 219 5.24 49.01 3.92
C GLY A 219 5.27 47.48 3.89
N VAL A 220 6.35 46.86 4.38
CA VAL A 220 6.49 45.39 4.47
C VAL A 220 5.45 44.82 5.44
N MET A 221 5.36 45.36 6.66
CA MET A 221 4.39 44.92 7.67
C MET A 221 2.94 45.09 7.18
N LEU A 222 2.62 46.24 6.58
CA LEU A 222 1.29 46.52 6.04
C LEU A 222 0.93 45.56 4.89
N GLY A 223 1.87 45.25 4.00
CA GLY A 223 1.67 44.27 2.93
C GLY A 223 1.32 42.87 3.47
N ILE A 224 2.01 42.44 4.53
CA ILE A 224 1.74 41.15 5.20
C ILE A 224 0.37 41.17 5.90
N ALA A 225 0.00 42.26 6.58
CA ALA A 225 -1.31 42.42 7.22
C ALA A 225 -2.46 42.42 6.19
N ILE A 226 -2.29 43.09 5.05
CA ILE A 226 -3.25 43.07 3.92
C ILE A 226 -3.40 41.64 3.38
N ALA A 227 -2.29 40.96 3.07
CA ALA A 227 -2.32 39.60 2.55
C ALA A 227 -2.97 38.61 3.51
N GLY A 228 -2.63 38.68 4.80
CA GLY A 228 -3.22 37.85 5.85
C GLY A 228 -4.71 38.14 6.08
N THR A 229 -5.13 39.41 5.98
CA THR A 229 -6.55 39.78 6.09
C THR A 229 -7.34 39.28 4.88
N GLY A 230 -6.82 39.44 3.66
CA GLY A 230 -7.44 38.93 2.43
C GLY A 230 -7.60 37.40 2.45
N ALA A 231 -6.58 36.68 2.93
CA ALA A 231 -6.64 35.23 3.13
C ALA A 231 -7.69 34.81 4.18
N SER A 232 -7.87 35.58 5.25
CA SER A 232 -8.84 35.26 6.30
C SER A 232 -10.30 35.31 5.82
N LEU A 233 -10.58 36.09 4.78
CA LEU A 233 -11.89 36.15 4.14
C LEU A 233 -12.23 34.88 3.34
N LEU A 234 -11.26 34.04 2.97
CA LEU A 234 -11.48 32.77 2.28
C LEU A 234 -11.97 31.64 3.22
N ILE A 235 -11.78 31.80 4.53
CA ILE A 235 -12.27 30.86 5.56
C ILE A 235 -13.81 30.85 5.52
N PRO A 236 -14.49 29.68 5.55
CA PRO A 236 -15.95 29.62 5.51
C PRO A 236 -16.58 30.16 6.80
N LEU A 237 -17.78 30.74 6.69
CA LEU A 237 -18.54 31.23 7.84
C LEU A 237 -19.40 30.09 8.42
N ALA A 238 -18.90 29.43 9.46
CA ALA A 238 -19.66 28.49 10.29
C ALA A 238 -20.50 29.24 11.35
N PRO A 239 -21.62 28.67 11.83
CA PRO A 239 -22.36 29.22 12.97
C PRO A 239 -21.50 29.21 14.25
N ALA A 240 -21.82 30.11 15.20
CA ALA A 240 -21.19 30.10 16.52
C ALA A 240 -21.52 28.80 17.28
N ALA A 241 -20.60 28.32 18.12
CA ALA A 241 -20.79 27.08 18.88
C ALA A 241 -21.84 27.23 20.00
N ASP A 242 -21.85 28.38 20.67
CA ASP A 242 -22.89 28.80 21.62
C ASP A 242 -23.14 30.33 21.52
N PRO A 243 -24.05 30.77 20.63
CA PRO A 243 -24.46 32.16 20.52
C PRO A 243 -25.35 32.66 21.68
N THR A 244 -25.54 31.88 22.74
CA THR A 244 -26.31 32.28 23.95
C THR A 244 -25.43 32.54 25.18
N ARG A 245 -24.13 32.20 25.13
CA ARG A 245 -23.18 32.45 26.23
C ARG A 245 -23.22 33.88 26.75
N THR A 246 -23.24 34.01 28.08
CA THR A 246 -23.18 35.30 28.79
C THR A 246 -21.85 36.01 28.57
N THR A 247 -21.86 37.34 28.68
CA THR A 247 -20.66 38.18 28.54
C THR A 247 -19.82 38.15 29.81
N GLU A 248 -18.74 37.37 29.81
CA GLU A 248 -17.72 37.36 30.86
C GLU A 248 -16.37 37.76 30.24
N ILE A 249 -16.05 39.05 30.29
CA ILE A 249 -14.76 39.59 29.81
C ILE A 249 -13.63 39.30 30.81
N ASN A 250 -13.97 39.02 32.07
CA ASN A 250 -13.01 38.75 33.14
C ASN A 250 -12.25 37.42 32.85
N PRO A 251 -10.90 37.44 32.76
CA PRO A 251 -10.11 36.25 32.44
C PRO A 251 -10.15 35.18 33.54
N VAL A 252 -10.38 35.54 34.82
CA VAL A 252 -10.28 34.58 35.94
C VAL A 252 -11.43 33.56 35.97
N PRO A 253 -12.73 33.94 35.87
CA PRO A 253 -13.82 32.97 35.73
C PRO A 253 -13.70 32.11 34.46
N ASN A 254 -13.27 32.70 33.34
CA ASN A 254 -13.03 31.98 32.09
C ASN A 254 -11.91 30.93 32.24
N LEU A 255 -10.86 31.25 32.99
CA LEU A 255 -9.76 30.32 33.27
C LEU A 255 -10.24 29.13 34.12
N LEU A 256 -11.02 29.39 35.18
CA LEU A 256 -11.60 28.33 36.01
C LEU A 256 -12.53 27.41 35.20
N LYS A 257 -13.32 27.97 34.28
CA LYS A 257 -14.15 27.19 33.33
C LYS A 257 -13.30 26.38 32.35
N ALA A 258 -12.22 26.95 31.81
CA ALA A 258 -11.32 26.26 30.88
C ALA A 258 -10.59 25.08 31.54
N ILE A 259 -10.09 25.26 32.76
CA ILE A 259 -9.50 24.18 33.56
C ILE A 259 -10.56 23.13 33.92
N GLY A 260 -11.76 23.56 34.36
CA GLY A 260 -12.88 22.66 34.67
C GLY A 260 -13.33 21.81 33.48
N ALA A 261 -13.32 22.36 32.26
CA ALA A 261 -13.64 21.63 31.04
C ALA A 261 -12.60 20.54 30.72
N LEU A 262 -11.32 20.75 31.04
CA LEU A 262 -10.29 19.73 30.91
C LEU A 262 -10.41 18.64 31.98
N THR A 263 -10.66 19.00 33.24
CA THR A 263 -10.74 18.02 34.35
C THR A 263 -12.02 17.17 34.31
N ALA A 264 -13.06 17.62 33.62
CA ALA A 264 -14.32 16.89 33.45
C ALA A 264 -14.20 15.56 32.67
N ASP A 265 -13.25 15.44 31.73
CA ASP A 265 -12.89 14.16 31.11
C ASP A 265 -11.40 13.86 31.37
N PRO A 266 -11.07 12.83 32.18
CA PRO A 266 -9.68 12.43 32.44
C PRO A 266 -8.85 12.15 31.18
N ARG A 267 -9.48 11.87 30.03
CA ARG A 267 -8.81 11.70 28.74
C ARG A 267 -8.38 13.05 28.14
N LEU A 268 -9.23 14.08 28.24
CA LEU A 268 -8.89 15.44 27.81
C LEU A 268 -7.75 16.00 28.66
N LEU A 269 -7.83 15.86 30.00
CA LEU A 269 -6.78 16.30 30.91
C LEU A 269 -5.43 15.64 30.60
N ARG A 270 -5.38 14.31 30.43
CA ARG A 270 -4.13 13.59 30.11
C ARG A 270 -3.55 14.02 28.75
N THR A 271 -4.41 14.30 27.78
CA THR A 271 -3.98 14.77 26.45
C THR A 271 -3.38 16.17 26.55
N ALA A 272 -4.04 17.09 27.25
CA ALA A 272 -3.53 18.45 27.48
C ALA A 272 -2.23 18.47 28.31
N MET A 273 -2.09 17.59 29.31
CA MET A 273 -0.82 17.40 30.03
C MET A 273 0.30 16.90 29.12
N GLY A 274 -0.02 16.01 28.16
CA GLY A 274 0.94 15.58 27.14
C GLY A 274 1.41 16.74 26.24
N ILE A 275 0.47 17.50 25.69
CA ILE A 275 0.78 18.68 24.85
C ILE A 275 1.60 19.70 25.64
N ALA A 276 1.21 20.01 26.88
CA ALA A 276 1.96 20.94 27.72
C ALA A 276 3.37 20.45 28.08
N PHE A 277 3.58 19.12 28.21
CA PHE A 277 4.91 18.53 28.36
C PHE A 277 5.76 18.63 27.08
N PHE A 278 5.15 18.52 25.89
CA PHE A 278 5.83 18.84 24.64
C PHE A 278 6.27 20.31 24.58
N PHE A 279 5.40 21.27 24.95
CA PHE A 279 5.77 22.68 25.00
C PHE A 279 6.86 22.99 26.05
N PHE A 280 6.85 22.29 27.19
CA PHE A 280 7.96 22.34 28.17
C PHE A 280 9.29 21.90 27.54
N LEU A 281 9.31 20.74 26.87
CA LEU A 281 10.51 20.20 26.23
C LEU A 281 10.99 21.03 25.03
N GLY A 282 10.06 21.60 24.26
CA GLY A 282 10.35 22.50 23.14
C GLY A 282 11.05 23.77 23.62
N ALA A 283 10.49 24.44 24.63
CA ALA A 283 11.10 25.61 25.25
C ALA A 283 12.47 25.28 25.89
N LEU A 284 12.58 24.14 26.60
CA LEU A 284 13.81 23.65 27.21
C LEU A 284 14.91 23.48 26.16
N SER A 285 14.56 22.84 25.04
CA SER A 285 15.48 22.58 23.92
C SER A 285 15.89 23.87 23.22
N GLN A 286 14.95 24.78 22.96
CA GLN A 286 15.20 26.05 22.29
C GLN A 286 16.11 26.96 23.11
N SER A 287 15.79 27.22 24.38
CA SER A 287 16.59 28.10 25.24
C SER A 287 17.96 27.49 25.60
N ASN A 288 18.08 26.16 25.63
CA ASN A 288 19.36 25.50 25.80
C ASN A 288 20.24 25.55 24.54
N LEU A 289 19.63 25.60 23.34
CA LEU A 289 20.33 25.59 22.05
C LEU A 289 21.27 26.80 21.89
N ASP A 290 20.82 27.98 22.34
CA ASP A 290 21.57 29.25 22.28
C ASP A 290 22.92 29.18 23.02
N GLN A 291 23.01 28.38 24.10
CA GLN A 291 24.25 28.14 24.82
C GLN A 291 24.98 26.87 24.34
N PHE A 292 24.22 25.84 23.94
CA PHE A 292 24.76 24.56 23.48
C PHE A 292 25.68 24.71 22.26
N GLY A 293 25.26 25.48 21.24
CA GLY A 293 26.09 25.70 20.05
C GLY A 293 27.47 26.26 20.39
N PRO A 294 27.57 27.46 20.99
CA PRO A 294 28.86 28.07 21.29
C PRO A 294 29.70 27.28 22.30
N GLN A 295 29.11 26.77 23.38
CA GLN A 295 29.86 26.09 24.45
C GLN A 295 30.25 24.65 24.10
N THR A 296 29.53 23.96 23.20
CA THR A 296 29.79 22.54 22.89
C THR A 296 30.52 22.35 21.57
N PHE A 297 30.25 23.19 20.56
CA PHE A 297 30.79 23.04 19.20
C PHE A 297 31.66 24.23 18.75
N GLY A 298 31.84 25.24 19.61
CA GLY A 298 32.61 26.44 19.28
C GLY A 298 32.04 27.21 18.09
N ILE A 299 30.72 27.19 17.90
CA ILE A 299 30.06 27.84 16.74
C ILE A 299 29.59 29.26 17.10
N SER A 300 29.53 30.12 16.09
CA SER A 300 28.99 31.48 16.20
C SER A 300 27.47 31.48 16.47
N LYS A 301 26.93 32.60 16.97
CA LYS A 301 25.47 32.75 17.17
C LYS A 301 24.68 32.52 15.87
N THR A 302 25.20 32.98 14.73
CA THR A 302 24.59 32.79 13.41
C THR A 302 24.52 31.30 13.05
N GLU A 303 25.60 30.54 13.29
CA GLU A 303 25.61 29.08 13.07
C GLU A 303 24.68 28.33 14.04
N THR A 304 24.54 28.80 15.28
CA THR A 304 23.54 28.26 16.24
C THR A 304 22.11 28.42 15.72
N GLY A 305 21.83 29.50 14.98
CA GLY A 305 20.59 29.69 14.25
C GLY A 305 20.28 28.56 13.25
N PHE A 306 21.28 27.97 12.59
CA PHE A 306 21.08 26.81 11.72
C PHE A 306 20.75 25.53 12.51
N LEU A 307 21.31 25.35 13.71
CA LEU A 307 20.94 24.22 14.57
C LEU A 307 19.49 24.33 15.07
N LEU A 308 19.06 25.55 15.45
CA LEU A 308 17.67 25.82 15.81
C LEU A 308 16.72 25.62 14.62
N GLY A 309 17.08 26.14 13.44
CA GLY A 309 16.34 25.92 12.20
C GLY A 309 16.21 24.43 11.84
N THR A 310 17.26 23.64 12.08
CA THR A 310 17.26 22.17 11.89
C THR A 310 16.28 21.48 12.83
N LEU A 311 16.26 21.85 14.12
CA LEU A 311 15.31 21.32 15.11
C LEU A 311 13.85 21.63 14.69
N ILE A 312 13.56 22.90 14.36
CA ILE A 312 12.21 23.35 14.00
C ILE A 312 11.75 22.74 12.65
N LEU A 313 12.64 22.59 11.67
CA LEU A 313 12.37 21.86 10.43
C LEU A 313 12.02 20.39 10.71
N GLY A 314 12.72 19.76 11.65
CA GLY A 314 12.39 18.44 12.18
C GLY A 314 10.96 18.38 12.70
N VAL A 315 10.55 19.34 13.56
CA VAL A 315 9.17 19.43 14.09
C VAL A 315 8.14 19.54 12.96
N GLY A 316 8.38 20.38 11.96
CA GLY A 316 7.49 20.51 10.80
C GLY A 316 7.33 19.20 10.00
N ILE A 317 8.44 18.50 9.74
CA ILE A 317 8.42 17.21 9.03
C ILE A 317 7.75 16.11 9.86
N GLY A 318 8.06 16.02 11.16
CA GLY A 318 7.43 15.09 12.09
C GLY A 318 5.91 15.30 12.19
N SER A 319 5.47 16.55 12.19
CA SER A 319 4.06 16.93 12.21
C SER A 319 3.30 16.45 10.97
N VAL A 320 3.89 16.61 9.77
CA VAL A 320 3.32 16.10 8.52
C VAL A 320 3.35 14.57 8.48
N LEU A 321 4.43 13.93 8.94
CA LEU A 321 4.52 12.48 9.05
C LEU A 321 3.43 11.91 9.96
N ALA A 322 3.18 12.51 11.13
CA ALA A 322 2.10 12.12 12.04
C ALA A 322 0.73 12.18 11.35
N GLY A 323 0.46 13.27 10.62
CA GLY A 323 -0.78 13.42 9.86
C GLY A 323 -0.92 12.38 8.74
N ILE A 324 0.15 12.08 7.99
CA ILE A 324 0.14 11.07 6.93
C ILE A 324 -0.07 9.66 7.53
N TRP A 325 0.67 9.32 8.58
CA TRP A 325 0.66 8.01 9.25
C TRP A 325 -0.63 7.72 10.04
N SER A 326 -1.40 8.74 10.40
CA SER A 326 -2.71 8.56 11.04
C SER A 326 -3.82 8.02 10.11
N ASP A 327 -3.53 7.89 8.80
CA ASP A 327 -4.32 7.13 7.80
C ASP A 327 -5.85 7.28 7.85
N GLY A 328 -6.32 8.53 7.87
CA GLY A 328 -7.75 8.83 7.86
C GLY A 328 -8.42 8.72 9.24
N LYS A 329 -7.65 8.70 10.34
CA LYS A 329 -8.14 8.58 11.72
C LYS A 329 -7.32 9.48 12.65
N VAL A 330 -7.67 9.47 13.93
CA VAL A 330 -6.82 10.00 15.01
C VAL A 330 -6.12 8.81 15.67
N GLU A 331 -4.84 8.59 15.33
CA GLU A 331 -4.09 7.41 15.78
C GLU A 331 -3.12 7.74 16.92
N LEU A 332 -3.58 7.51 18.16
CA LEU A 332 -2.77 7.73 19.36
C LEU A 332 -1.60 6.75 19.50
N GLY A 333 -1.58 5.64 18.75
CA GLY A 333 -0.45 4.69 18.72
C GLY A 333 0.88 5.29 18.23
N ILE A 334 0.85 6.48 17.63
CA ILE A 334 2.05 7.24 17.21
C ILE A 334 2.77 7.90 18.41
N VAL A 335 2.03 8.35 19.43
CA VAL A 335 2.58 9.18 20.52
C VAL A 335 3.72 8.49 21.29
N PRO A 336 3.64 7.19 21.66
CA PRO A 336 4.75 6.52 22.35
C PRO A 336 6.00 6.37 21.47
N LEU A 337 5.85 6.27 20.14
CA LEU A 337 6.98 6.26 19.21
C LEU A 337 7.69 7.63 19.20
N GLY A 338 6.92 8.72 19.19
CA GLY A 338 7.46 10.08 19.36
C GLY A 338 8.20 10.24 20.69
N ALA A 339 7.63 9.75 21.80
CA ALA A 339 8.25 9.83 23.13
C ALA A 339 9.57 9.04 23.22
N ILE A 340 9.63 7.81 22.67
CA ILE A 340 10.87 7.02 22.55
C ILE A 340 11.89 7.76 21.67
N GLY A 341 11.45 8.33 20.55
CA GLY A 341 12.29 9.11 19.64
C GLY A 341 12.93 10.33 20.31
N ILE A 342 12.18 11.04 21.18
CA ILE A 342 12.71 12.14 22.01
C ILE A 342 13.82 11.61 22.92
N ILE A 343 13.60 10.52 23.68
CA ILE A 343 14.60 9.95 24.60
C ILE A 343 15.90 9.59 23.86
N VAL A 344 15.79 8.85 22.75
CA VAL A 344 16.94 8.39 21.97
C VAL A 344 17.68 9.57 21.34
N SER A 345 16.96 10.54 20.77
CA SER A 345 17.57 11.71 20.14
C SER A 345 18.25 12.63 21.15
N SER A 346 17.62 12.86 22.32
CA SER A 346 18.20 13.61 23.43
C SER A 346 19.50 12.98 23.97
N LEU A 347 19.52 11.65 24.10
CA LEU A 347 20.73 10.91 24.47
C LEU A 347 21.82 11.03 23.39
N ALA A 348 21.44 10.97 22.11
CA ALA A 348 22.38 11.11 20.99
C ALA A 348 22.95 12.55 20.87
N VAL A 349 22.16 13.59 21.17
CA VAL A 349 22.67 14.97 21.31
C VAL A 349 23.67 15.07 22.46
N TRP A 350 23.38 14.50 23.63
CA TRP A 350 24.34 14.47 24.74
C TRP A 350 25.63 13.74 24.36
N LEU A 351 25.54 12.55 23.77
CA LEU A 351 26.70 11.78 23.27
C LEU A 351 27.51 12.59 22.26
N SER A 352 26.85 13.29 21.32
CA SER A 352 27.53 14.14 20.34
C SER A 352 28.39 15.22 21.00
N GLY A 353 27.89 15.85 22.07
CA GLY A 353 28.64 16.83 22.86
C GLY A 353 29.70 16.25 23.80
N GLN A 354 29.74 14.93 24.01
CA GLN A 354 30.81 14.25 24.74
C GLN A 354 31.92 13.72 23.83
N MET A 355 31.59 13.41 22.57
CA MET A 355 32.55 12.93 21.56
C MET A 355 33.19 14.07 20.74
N PHE A 356 32.69 15.30 20.88
CA PHE A 356 33.23 16.46 20.18
C PHE A 356 34.42 17.06 20.94
N ASP A 357 35.50 17.31 20.20
CA ASP A 357 36.74 17.90 20.69
C ASP A 357 36.88 19.33 20.10
N LEU A 358 37.14 20.33 20.94
CA LEU A 358 37.29 21.71 20.46
C LEU A 358 38.64 21.95 19.77
N ASP A 359 39.65 21.10 20.01
CA ASP A 359 41.00 21.26 19.47
C ASP A 359 41.15 20.70 18.03
N LEU A 360 40.13 20.00 17.51
CA LEU A 360 40.15 19.35 16.18
C LEU A 360 39.24 20.07 15.15
N PRO A 361 39.57 20.03 13.84
CA PRO A 361 38.74 20.62 12.79
C PRO A 361 37.29 20.10 12.80
N ARG A 362 36.33 20.99 13.12
CA ARG A 362 34.89 20.66 13.26
C ARG A 362 34.32 19.87 12.07
N GLN A 363 34.74 20.19 10.86
CA GLN A 363 34.23 19.59 9.61
C GLN A 363 34.60 18.11 9.44
N GLU A 364 35.64 17.64 10.14
CA GLU A 364 36.13 16.26 10.08
C GLU A 364 35.55 15.38 11.20
N GLN A 365 34.93 15.99 12.21
CA GLN A 365 34.40 15.29 13.38
C GLN A 365 32.99 14.75 13.14
N PHE A 366 32.86 13.41 13.14
CA PHE A 366 31.57 12.72 13.11
C PHE A 366 30.58 13.22 14.18
N ALA A 367 31.09 13.60 15.35
CA ALA A 367 30.30 14.11 16.48
C ALA A 367 29.43 15.33 16.10
N TYR A 368 29.94 16.26 15.28
CA TYR A 368 29.18 17.45 14.87
C TYR A 368 27.97 17.07 13.99
N TYR A 369 28.17 16.23 12.98
CA TYR A 369 27.09 15.75 12.11
C TYR A 369 26.09 14.86 12.86
N LEU A 370 26.55 14.07 13.84
CA LEU A 370 25.67 13.33 14.74
C LEU A 370 24.80 14.29 15.56
N GLY A 371 25.35 15.40 16.05
CA GLY A 371 24.61 16.44 16.76
C GLY A 371 23.50 17.05 15.90
N ILE A 372 23.82 17.46 14.67
CA ILE A 372 22.84 18.00 13.70
C ILE A 372 21.74 16.97 13.42
N ALA A 373 22.10 15.73 13.09
CA ALA A 373 21.15 14.66 12.79
C ALA A 373 20.27 14.32 14.00
N SER A 374 20.82 14.36 15.22
CA SER A 374 20.10 14.08 16.46
C SER A 374 19.14 15.22 16.82
N LEU A 375 19.51 16.49 16.59
CA LEU A 375 18.59 17.62 16.73
C LEU A 375 17.45 17.57 15.72
N PHE A 376 17.73 17.19 14.47
CA PHE A 376 16.69 16.97 13.47
C PHE A 376 15.72 15.85 13.89
N LEU A 377 16.25 14.70 14.33
CA LEU A 377 15.44 13.56 14.80
C LEU A 377 14.67 13.87 16.10
N LEU A 378 15.22 14.68 16.99
CA LEU A 378 14.53 15.19 18.17
C LEU A 378 13.28 16.00 17.75
N GLY A 379 13.44 16.90 16.77
CA GLY A 379 12.34 17.65 16.19
C GLY A 379 11.28 16.75 15.55
N VAL A 380 11.70 15.81 14.68
CA VAL A 380 10.78 14.85 14.05
C VAL A 380 10.00 14.05 15.10
N SER A 381 10.68 13.59 16.15
CA SER A 381 10.07 12.82 17.24
C SER A 381 9.06 13.66 18.04
N ALA A 382 9.35 14.94 18.24
CA ALA A 382 8.46 15.87 18.92
C ALA A 382 7.19 16.17 18.09
N GLY A 383 7.32 16.33 16.77
CA GLY A 383 6.15 16.45 15.87
C GLY A 383 5.29 15.18 15.79
N LEU A 384 5.91 13.99 15.90
CA LEU A 384 5.20 12.71 16.02
C LEU A 384 4.47 12.54 17.36
N PHE A 385 4.93 13.22 18.41
CA PHE A 385 4.31 13.18 19.74
C PHE A 385 3.10 14.14 19.85
N ASP A 386 3.23 15.36 19.34
CA ASP A 386 2.28 16.46 19.55
C ASP A 386 1.01 16.36 18.67
N VAL A 387 1.16 16.22 17.35
CA VAL A 387 0.03 16.27 16.40
C VAL A 387 -1.08 15.24 16.67
N PRO A 388 -0.81 13.97 17.06
CA PRO A 388 -1.87 13.03 17.41
C PRO A 388 -2.62 13.45 18.69
N LEU A 389 -1.95 14.09 19.64
CA LEU A 389 -2.56 14.60 20.87
C LEU A 389 -3.47 15.80 20.58
N GLU A 390 -2.99 16.80 19.81
CA GLU A 390 -3.83 17.94 19.40
C GLU A 390 -5.09 17.48 18.64
N SER A 391 -4.91 16.53 17.71
CA SER A 391 -6.00 15.98 16.91
C SER A 391 -7.02 15.20 17.75
N TYR A 392 -6.54 14.48 18.76
CA TYR A 392 -7.40 13.79 19.72
C TYR A 392 -8.14 14.76 20.66
N LEU A 393 -7.48 15.82 21.11
CA LEU A 393 -8.11 16.87 21.91
C LEU A 393 -9.27 17.52 21.14
N GLN A 394 -9.06 17.89 19.87
CA GLN A 394 -10.09 18.47 19.00
C GLN A 394 -11.25 17.51 18.72
N PHE A 395 -10.95 16.24 18.42
CA PHE A 395 -11.93 15.21 18.14
C PHE A 395 -12.78 14.84 19.37
N ARG A 396 -12.16 14.78 20.55
CA ARG A 396 -12.83 14.40 21.81
C ARG A 396 -13.64 15.53 22.45
N SER A 397 -13.30 16.79 22.14
CA SER A 397 -13.99 17.97 22.67
C SER A 397 -15.40 18.12 22.11
N ASP A 398 -16.38 18.35 22.99
CA ASP A 398 -17.75 18.77 22.62
C ASP A 398 -17.69 20.06 21.78
N VAL A 399 -18.42 20.06 20.66
CA VAL A 399 -18.53 21.17 19.71
C VAL A 399 -18.89 22.48 20.43
N LYS A 400 -19.78 22.43 21.43
CA LYS A 400 -20.26 23.62 22.17
C LYS A 400 -19.22 24.33 23.03
N ASN A 401 -18.18 23.61 23.46
CA ASN A 401 -17.17 24.11 24.41
C ASN A 401 -15.73 23.92 23.88
N ARG A 402 -15.56 23.64 22.58
CA ARG A 402 -14.26 23.32 21.98
C ARG A 402 -13.25 24.45 22.12
N GLY A 403 -13.66 25.71 21.95
CA GLY A 403 -12.81 26.88 22.15
C GLY A 403 -12.35 27.00 23.60
N THR A 404 -13.22 26.72 24.56
CA THR A 404 -12.91 26.68 26.01
C THR A 404 -11.91 25.57 26.37
N VAL A 405 -12.06 24.36 25.80
CA VAL A 405 -11.11 23.25 26.03
C VAL A 405 -9.74 23.57 25.41
N LEU A 406 -9.71 24.11 24.18
CA LEU A 406 -8.48 24.55 23.53
C LEU A 406 -7.79 25.68 24.31
N ALA A 407 -8.56 26.62 24.87
CA ALA A 407 -8.02 27.66 25.74
C ALA A 407 -7.40 27.10 27.03
N GLY A 408 -8.02 26.10 27.66
CA GLY A 408 -7.43 25.42 28.82
C GLY A 408 -6.09 24.76 28.47
N ASN A 409 -6.02 24.12 27.29
CA ASN A 409 -4.79 23.50 26.79
C ASN A 409 -3.68 24.54 26.52
N TYR A 410 -4.00 25.65 25.86
CA TYR A 410 -3.01 26.71 25.61
C TYR A 410 -2.55 27.37 26.91
N PHE A 411 -3.45 27.66 27.86
CA PHE A 411 -3.04 28.18 29.17
C PHE A 411 -2.00 27.27 29.84
N LEU A 412 -2.28 25.97 29.92
CA LEU A 412 -1.36 24.99 30.51
C LEU A 412 -0.03 24.92 29.74
N SER A 413 -0.08 24.95 28.40
CA SER A 413 1.10 24.86 27.53
C SER A 413 2.00 26.09 27.65
N TYR A 414 1.44 27.30 27.59
CA TYR A 414 2.21 28.55 27.74
C TYR A 414 2.70 28.76 29.18
N SER A 415 1.96 28.30 30.20
CA SER A 415 2.51 28.23 31.57
C SER A 415 3.73 27.31 31.64
N MET A 416 3.69 26.15 30.97
CA MET A 416 4.84 25.23 30.95
C MET A 416 6.06 25.78 30.19
N ILE A 417 5.89 26.65 29.19
CA ILE A 417 7.01 27.39 28.56
C ILE A 417 7.71 28.30 29.59
N ILE A 418 6.95 29.02 30.42
CA ILE A 418 7.51 29.90 31.47
C ILE A 418 8.24 29.06 32.53
N VAL A 419 7.64 27.97 32.99
CA VAL A 419 8.28 27.02 33.93
C VAL A 419 9.58 26.45 33.33
N SER A 420 9.56 26.11 32.04
CA SER A 420 10.73 25.61 31.32
C SER A 420 11.86 26.65 31.25
N SER A 421 11.54 27.91 30.96
CA SER A 421 12.51 29.02 30.94
C SER A 421 13.16 29.23 32.32
N GLY A 422 12.37 29.15 33.40
CA GLY A 422 12.89 29.18 34.78
C GLY A 422 13.75 27.96 35.12
N PHE A 423 13.41 26.78 34.60
CA PHE A 423 14.18 25.55 34.77
C PHE A 423 15.53 25.60 34.02
N VAL A 424 15.56 26.16 32.80
CA VAL A 424 16.80 26.43 32.05
C VAL A 424 17.72 27.36 32.83
N TYR A 425 17.18 28.46 33.38
CA TYR A 425 17.96 29.39 34.22
C TYR A 425 18.53 28.71 35.47
N LEU A 426 17.73 27.88 36.16
CA LEU A 426 18.20 27.09 37.31
C LEU A 426 19.35 26.15 36.93
N LEU A 427 19.20 25.38 35.84
CA LEU A 427 20.21 24.43 35.40
C LEU A 427 21.51 25.13 34.96
N LEU A 428 21.41 26.10 34.03
CA LEU A 428 22.58 26.70 33.38
C LEU A 428 23.26 27.76 34.26
N THR A 429 22.48 28.62 34.94
CA THR A 429 23.02 29.78 35.67
C THR A 429 23.22 29.51 37.16
N VAL A 430 22.28 28.81 37.82
CA VAL A 430 22.37 28.57 39.28
C VAL A 430 23.20 27.33 39.61
N TRP A 431 23.06 26.25 38.84
CA TRP A 431 23.79 24.99 39.05
C TRP A 431 24.98 24.77 38.12
N GLY A 432 25.21 25.66 37.15
CA GLY A 432 26.36 25.56 36.22
C GLY A 432 26.37 24.29 35.37
N VAL A 433 25.21 23.68 35.11
CA VAL A 433 25.08 22.46 34.32
C VAL A 433 25.42 22.77 32.86
N HIS A 434 26.37 22.03 32.29
CA HIS A 434 26.75 22.22 30.89
C HIS A 434 25.57 21.94 29.93
N PRO A 435 25.30 22.77 28.90
CA PRO A 435 24.16 22.61 27.99
C PRO A 435 23.93 21.22 27.37
N LYS A 436 25.00 20.47 27.05
CA LYS A 436 24.87 19.08 26.57
C LYS A 436 24.15 18.17 27.56
N THR A 437 24.35 18.37 28.86
CA THR A 437 23.72 17.61 29.94
C THR A 437 22.25 17.98 30.14
N VAL A 438 21.83 19.20 29.78
CA VAL A 438 20.41 19.59 29.79
C VAL A 438 19.58 18.76 28.80
N PHE A 439 20.14 18.43 27.62
CA PHE A 439 19.50 17.48 26.70
C PHE A 439 19.39 16.06 27.30
N LEU A 440 20.39 15.58 28.04
CA LEU A 440 20.27 14.31 28.77
C LEU A 440 19.15 14.34 29.80
N ILE A 441 19.03 15.43 30.58
CA ILE A 441 17.94 15.63 31.55
C ILE A 441 16.58 15.60 30.84
N ALA A 442 16.43 16.28 29.70
CA ALA A 442 15.22 16.27 28.88
C ALA A 442 14.83 14.85 28.42
N GLY A 443 15.81 14.03 28.04
CA GLY A 443 15.59 12.61 27.74
C GLY A 443 15.14 11.81 28.97
N LEU A 444 15.82 11.98 30.11
CA LEU A 444 15.52 11.24 31.35
C LEU A 444 14.11 11.54 31.89
N ILE A 445 13.66 12.80 31.90
CA ILE A 445 12.30 13.15 32.34
C ILE A 445 11.20 12.63 31.40
N THR A 446 11.55 12.30 30.15
CA THR A 446 10.62 11.72 29.16
C THR A 446 10.41 10.21 29.37
N ILE A 447 11.32 9.52 30.06
CA ILE A 447 11.20 8.07 30.37
C ILE A 447 9.93 7.73 31.16
N PRO A 448 9.62 8.34 32.32
CA PRO A 448 8.41 7.99 33.08
C PRO A 448 7.12 8.30 32.30
N VAL A 449 7.10 9.38 31.52
CA VAL A 449 5.97 9.71 30.63
C VAL A 449 5.78 8.62 29.57
N THR A 450 6.87 8.17 28.95
CA THR A 450 6.85 7.10 27.94
C THR A 450 6.36 5.76 28.52
N LEU A 451 6.83 5.38 29.71
CA LEU A 451 6.37 4.16 30.40
C LEU A 451 4.88 4.24 30.74
N TYR A 452 4.39 5.40 31.19
CA TYR A 452 2.97 5.63 31.44
C TYR A 452 2.12 5.51 30.15
N LEU A 453 2.59 6.08 29.03
CA LEU A 453 1.92 5.98 27.74
C LEU A 453 1.85 4.54 27.21
N LEU A 454 2.94 3.77 27.33
CA LEU A 454 2.98 2.36 26.93
C LEU A 454 2.07 1.47 27.79
N TYR A 455 1.91 1.81 29.08
CA TYR A 455 0.94 1.15 29.97
C TYR A 455 -0.51 1.52 29.61
N LEU A 456 -0.76 2.77 29.21
CA LEU A 456 -2.11 3.27 28.92
C LEU A 456 -2.64 2.85 27.54
N LEU A 457 -1.77 2.72 26.52
CA LEU A 457 -2.14 2.52 25.11
C LEU A 457 -1.45 1.30 24.43
N PRO A 458 -1.36 0.11 25.07
CA PRO A 458 -0.56 -0.99 24.56
C PRO A 458 -1.07 -1.58 23.23
N ASP A 459 -2.40 -1.68 23.06
CA ASP A 459 -3.03 -2.24 21.86
C ASP A 459 -2.94 -1.27 20.66
N LEU A 460 -3.16 0.03 20.88
CA LEU A 460 -3.00 1.04 19.83
C LEU A 460 -1.55 1.14 19.36
N THR A 461 -0.58 1.14 20.29
CA THR A 461 0.85 1.17 19.95
C THR A 461 1.25 -0.06 19.14
N VAL A 462 0.84 -1.26 19.57
CA VAL A 462 1.10 -2.50 18.81
C VAL A 462 0.45 -2.44 17.44
N ARG A 463 -0.84 -2.06 17.35
CA ARG A 463 -1.56 -1.98 16.08
C ARG A 463 -0.91 -0.98 15.12
N PHE A 464 -0.48 0.18 15.62
CA PHE A 464 0.24 1.18 14.85
C PHE A 464 1.60 0.65 14.35
N LEU A 465 2.39 -0.01 15.20
CA LEU A 465 3.66 -0.62 14.78
C LEU A 465 3.46 -1.70 13.72
N MET A 466 2.43 -2.54 13.85
CA MET A 466 2.08 -3.53 12.83
C MET A 466 1.53 -2.90 11.55
N TRP A 467 0.77 -1.80 11.63
CA TRP A 467 0.33 -0.99 10.50
C TRP A 467 1.54 -0.38 9.77
N LEU A 468 2.46 0.25 10.49
CA LEU A 468 3.66 0.89 9.94
C LEU A 468 4.59 -0.13 9.26
N TRP A 469 4.81 -1.27 9.92
CA TRP A 469 5.58 -2.40 9.37
C TRP A 469 4.95 -2.96 8.09
N SER A 470 3.64 -3.24 8.13
CA SER A 470 2.93 -3.79 6.97
C SER A 470 2.86 -2.81 5.80
N HIS A 471 2.61 -1.51 6.02
CA HIS A 471 2.61 -0.51 4.95
C HIS A 471 4.01 -0.20 4.40
N SER A 472 5.07 -0.43 5.18
CA SER A 472 6.45 -0.30 4.71
C SER A 472 6.86 -1.45 3.78
N LEU A 473 6.45 -2.68 4.09
CA LEU A 473 6.84 -3.88 3.33
C LEU A 473 5.85 -4.30 2.22
N TYR A 474 4.58 -3.92 2.36
CA TYR A 474 3.50 -4.29 1.45
C TYR A 474 2.77 -3.05 0.92
N LYS A 475 2.20 -3.18 -0.29
CA LYS A 475 1.17 -2.27 -0.79
C LYS A 475 -0.18 -2.96 -0.58
N LEU A 476 -0.80 -2.69 0.56
CA LEU A 476 -2.07 -3.28 0.95
C LEU A 476 -3.25 -2.54 0.29
N ASN A 477 -4.05 -3.26 -0.49
CA ASN A 477 -5.33 -2.77 -1.01
C ASN A 477 -6.46 -3.52 -0.30
N VAL A 478 -7.43 -2.81 0.29
CA VAL A 478 -8.56 -3.43 1.01
C VAL A 478 -9.86 -3.05 0.31
N TYR A 479 -10.66 -4.05 -0.04
CA TYR A 479 -11.98 -3.89 -0.69
C TYR A 479 -13.07 -4.56 0.13
N GLY A 480 -14.29 -4.00 0.12
CA GLY A 480 -15.41 -4.59 0.84
C GLY A 480 -15.37 -4.41 2.36
N ARG A 481 -14.56 -3.47 2.88
CA ARG A 481 -14.40 -3.25 4.34
C ARG A 481 -15.73 -2.95 5.02
N GLU A 482 -16.63 -2.28 4.29
CA GLU A 482 -18.03 -2.00 4.62
C GLU A 482 -18.91 -3.23 4.83
N ASN A 483 -18.49 -4.42 4.37
CA ASN A 483 -19.18 -5.68 4.69
C ASN A 483 -18.87 -6.20 6.10
N VAL A 484 -17.86 -5.66 6.79
CA VAL A 484 -17.58 -5.97 8.20
C VAL A 484 -18.42 -5.02 9.07
N PRO A 485 -19.36 -5.53 9.89
CA PRO A 485 -20.33 -4.67 10.57
C PRO A 485 -19.69 -3.81 11.66
N ASP A 486 -20.04 -2.53 11.70
CA ASP A 486 -19.55 -1.55 12.69
C ASP A 486 -20.03 -1.85 14.12
N HIS A 487 -21.17 -2.56 14.25
CA HIS A 487 -21.78 -2.96 15.53
C HIS A 487 -22.19 -4.45 15.48
N GLY A 488 -22.28 -5.09 16.65
CA GLY A 488 -22.58 -6.53 16.76
C GLY A 488 -21.39 -7.44 16.44
N GLY A 489 -21.57 -8.76 16.61
CA GLY A 489 -20.52 -9.76 16.39
C GLY A 489 -20.46 -10.23 14.94
N ALA A 490 -19.29 -10.72 14.50
CA ALA A 490 -19.10 -11.29 13.18
C ALA A 490 -17.95 -12.31 13.14
N LEU A 491 -18.05 -13.32 12.28
CA LEU A 491 -17.00 -14.30 12.05
C LEU A 491 -16.37 -14.11 10.66
N ILE A 492 -15.13 -13.65 10.60
CA ILE A 492 -14.39 -13.48 9.34
C ILE A 492 -13.65 -14.78 9.01
N VAL A 493 -13.84 -15.28 7.79
CA VAL A 493 -13.25 -16.53 7.30
C VAL A 493 -12.39 -16.27 6.06
N PRO A 494 -11.07 -16.02 6.23
CA PRO A 494 -10.12 -15.92 5.13
C PRO A 494 -9.55 -17.27 4.68
N ASN A 495 -8.97 -17.30 3.47
CA ASN A 495 -7.99 -18.31 3.06
C ASN A 495 -6.66 -18.14 3.83
N HIS A 496 -5.81 -19.18 3.83
CA HIS A 496 -4.56 -19.20 4.59
C HIS A 496 -3.31 -19.48 3.74
N VAL A 497 -2.66 -18.40 3.31
CA VAL A 497 -1.57 -18.36 2.33
C VAL A 497 -0.20 -18.14 2.99
N SER A 498 -0.13 -17.37 4.06
CA SER A 498 1.13 -16.97 4.71
C SER A 498 1.00 -16.79 6.22
N TRP A 499 2.15 -16.72 6.90
CA TRP A 499 2.15 -16.48 8.35
C TRP A 499 1.75 -15.06 8.73
N VAL A 500 1.83 -14.09 7.80
CA VAL A 500 1.46 -12.68 8.06
C VAL A 500 -0.03 -12.41 7.83
N ASP A 501 -0.81 -13.41 7.39
CA ASP A 501 -2.24 -13.26 7.09
C ASP A 501 -3.01 -12.66 8.27
N GLY A 502 -2.79 -13.15 9.50
CA GLY A 502 -3.47 -12.64 10.70
C GLY A 502 -3.15 -11.16 10.98
N ILE A 503 -1.90 -10.75 10.75
CA ILE A 503 -1.46 -9.35 10.90
C ILE A 503 -2.14 -8.46 9.85
N LEU A 504 -2.15 -8.91 8.58
CA LEU A 504 -2.74 -8.14 7.49
C LEU A 504 -4.27 -8.03 7.62
N MET A 505 -4.94 -9.07 8.12
CA MET A 505 -6.36 -9.01 8.48
C MET A 505 -6.62 -8.01 9.62
N MET A 506 -5.80 -8.00 10.67
CA MET A 506 -5.92 -7.07 11.82
C MET A 506 -5.75 -5.59 11.43
N VAL A 507 -4.86 -5.32 10.48
CA VAL A 507 -4.65 -3.99 9.91
C VAL A 507 -5.80 -3.61 8.97
N SER A 508 -6.39 -4.58 8.27
CA SER A 508 -7.50 -4.38 7.33
C SER A 508 -8.87 -4.19 7.98
N THR A 509 -9.16 -4.84 9.11
CA THR A 509 -10.44 -4.65 9.81
C THR A 509 -10.60 -3.22 10.34
N SER A 510 -11.82 -2.70 10.40
CA SER A 510 -12.10 -1.43 11.08
C SER A 510 -11.90 -1.58 12.59
N ARG A 511 -12.55 -2.61 13.15
CA ARG A 511 -12.62 -2.95 14.58
C ARG A 511 -11.50 -3.89 15.02
N PHE A 512 -11.27 -3.96 16.34
CA PHE A 512 -10.42 -4.97 16.97
C PHE A 512 -11.00 -6.36 16.70
N ALA A 513 -10.15 -7.29 16.24
CA ALA A 513 -10.54 -8.64 15.89
C ALA A 513 -9.71 -9.66 16.69
N ARG A 514 -10.38 -10.65 17.28
CA ARG A 514 -9.70 -11.78 17.95
C ARG A 514 -9.36 -12.86 16.94
N PHE A 515 -8.16 -13.40 17.05
CA PHE A 515 -7.68 -14.44 16.15
C PHE A 515 -7.68 -15.79 16.85
N ILE A 516 -8.19 -16.80 16.15
CA ILE A 516 -8.01 -18.20 16.52
C ILE A 516 -6.68 -18.68 15.92
N ILE A 517 -5.70 -19.02 16.76
CA ILE A 517 -4.32 -19.34 16.35
C ILE A 517 -3.87 -20.65 17.02
N PHE A 518 -3.10 -21.49 16.31
CA PHE A 518 -2.50 -22.67 16.92
C PHE A 518 -1.49 -22.29 18.02
N ALA A 519 -1.63 -22.87 19.20
CA ALA A 519 -1.00 -22.34 20.41
C ALA A 519 0.53 -22.47 20.43
N ASP A 520 1.10 -23.43 19.69
CA ASP A 520 2.55 -23.64 19.59
C ASP A 520 3.25 -22.38 19.04
N PHE A 521 2.56 -21.58 18.22
CA PHE A 521 3.04 -20.28 17.74
C PHE A 521 3.00 -19.18 18.82
N THR A 522 2.21 -19.36 19.88
CA THR A 522 2.03 -18.36 20.96
C THR A 522 3.02 -18.54 22.13
N GLU A 523 3.80 -19.62 22.14
CA GLU A 523 4.75 -19.91 23.24
C GLU A 523 6.13 -19.25 23.07
N LEU A 524 6.47 -18.77 21.88
CA LEU A 524 7.71 -18.01 21.66
C LEU A 524 7.72 -16.74 22.52
N TRP A 525 8.83 -16.51 23.24
CA TRP A 525 8.96 -15.53 24.32
C TRP A 525 8.37 -14.13 24.00
N GLY A 526 8.68 -13.56 22.83
CA GLY A 526 8.12 -12.27 22.39
C GLY A 526 6.65 -12.34 21.94
N LEU A 527 6.26 -13.43 21.25
CA LEU A 527 4.90 -13.61 20.75
C LEU A 527 3.88 -13.87 21.88
N ARG A 528 4.31 -14.43 23.02
CA ARG A 528 3.44 -14.66 24.18
C ARG A 528 2.92 -13.36 24.83
N THR A 529 3.69 -12.28 24.74
CA THR A 529 3.26 -10.95 25.20
C THR A 529 2.33 -10.31 24.17
N LEU A 530 2.69 -10.38 22.88
CA LEU A 530 1.87 -9.91 21.78
C LEU A 530 0.49 -10.60 21.75
N ALA A 531 0.43 -11.92 21.89
CA ALA A 531 -0.80 -12.70 21.89
C ALA A 531 -1.75 -12.35 23.05
N ARG A 532 -1.20 -11.94 24.22
CA ARG A 532 -1.98 -11.43 25.35
C ARG A 532 -2.57 -10.05 25.07
N ILE A 533 -1.77 -9.12 24.56
CA ILE A 533 -2.24 -7.78 24.14
C ILE A 533 -3.35 -7.93 23.07
N MET A 534 -3.15 -8.83 22.11
CA MET A 534 -4.08 -9.10 21.01
C MET A 534 -5.24 -10.04 21.35
N LYS A 535 -5.40 -10.46 22.63
CA LYS A 535 -6.49 -11.33 23.11
C LYS A 535 -6.76 -12.57 22.23
N VAL A 536 -5.68 -13.19 21.75
CA VAL A 536 -5.71 -14.38 20.88
C VAL A 536 -6.42 -15.55 21.58
N ILE A 537 -7.17 -16.34 20.81
CA ILE A 537 -7.81 -17.59 21.26
C ILE A 537 -6.91 -18.76 20.80
N PRO A 538 -6.13 -19.39 21.71
CA PRO A 538 -5.20 -20.45 21.33
C PRO A 538 -5.91 -21.80 21.12
N ILE A 539 -5.48 -22.56 20.10
CA ILE A 539 -5.88 -23.96 19.87
C ILE A 539 -4.65 -24.87 19.87
N ARG A 540 -4.63 -25.89 20.74
CA ARG A 540 -3.68 -27.00 20.61
C ARG A 540 -4.35 -28.19 19.95
N ALA A 541 -3.80 -28.62 18.82
CA ALA A 541 -4.25 -29.87 18.18
C ALA A 541 -3.85 -31.11 18.99
N THR A 542 -2.74 -31.01 19.73
CA THR A 542 -2.19 -32.05 20.64
C THR A 542 -3.08 -32.33 21.85
N ASP A 543 -3.84 -31.34 22.31
CA ASP A 543 -4.62 -31.40 23.56
C ASP A 543 -5.99 -32.08 23.37
N GLY A 544 -6.22 -32.65 22.19
CA GLY A 544 -7.38 -33.45 21.84
C GLY A 544 -8.69 -32.66 21.64
N PRO A 545 -9.81 -33.37 21.36
CA PRO A 545 -11.06 -32.75 20.92
C PRO A 545 -11.67 -31.76 21.93
N LYS A 546 -11.44 -31.96 23.23
CA LYS A 546 -11.96 -31.08 24.29
C LYS A 546 -11.37 -29.67 24.25
N ALA A 547 -10.07 -29.54 23.93
CA ALA A 547 -9.42 -28.23 23.82
C ALA A 547 -9.94 -27.44 22.62
N ILE A 548 -10.12 -28.11 21.48
CA ILE A 548 -10.73 -27.52 20.27
C ILE A 548 -12.15 -27.04 20.56
N LEU A 549 -12.99 -27.86 21.20
CA LEU A 549 -14.35 -27.48 21.59
C LEU A 549 -14.37 -26.26 22.52
N LYS A 550 -13.47 -26.20 23.51
CA LYS A 550 -13.36 -25.04 24.42
C LYS A 550 -13.01 -23.77 23.66
N ALA A 551 -12.07 -23.81 22.72
CA ALA A 551 -11.69 -22.64 21.93
C ALA A 551 -12.81 -22.17 20.98
N LEU A 552 -13.54 -23.09 20.35
CA LEU A 552 -14.74 -22.76 19.55
C LEU A 552 -15.85 -22.13 20.42
N GLN A 553 -16.01 -22.60 21.65
CA GLN A 553 -16.97 -22.04 22.61
C GLN A 553 -16.56 -20.62 23.06
N THR A 554 -15.30 -20.38 23.41
CA THR A 554 -14.80 -19.02 23.70
C THR A 554 -14.93 -18.08 22.50
N ALA A 555 -14.73 -18.59 21.27
CA ALA A 555 -14.97 -17.80 20.06
C ALA A 555 -16.46 -17.43 19.89
N LYS A 556 -17.37 -18.37 20.18
CA LYS A 556 -18.82 -18.13 20.17
C LYS A 556 -19.24 -17.07 21.19
N GLU A 557 -18.72 -17.17 22.41
CA GLU A 557 -18.95 -16.19 23.48
C GLU A 557 -18.46 -14.78 23.09
N SER A 558 -17.27 -14.67 22.47
CA SER A 558 -16.77 -13.41 21.92
C SER A 558 -17.69 -12.82 20.84
N VAL A 559 -18.19 -13.65 19.91
CA VAL A 559 -19.14 -13.20 18.88
C VAL A 559 -20.47 -12.74 19.52
N GLN A 560 -20.98 -13.46 20.53
CA GLN A 560 -22.18 -13.05 21.28
C GLN A 560 -21.97 -11.76 22.07
N ALA A 561 -20.77 -11.51 22.59
CA ALA A 561 -20.38 -10.24 23.22
C ALA A 561 -20.20 -9.07 22.22
N GLY A 562 -20.50 -9.28 20.94
CA GLY A 562 -20.41 -8.26 19.91
C GLY A 562 -19.01 -8.05 19.35
N GLU A 563 -18.06 -8.95 19.61
CA GLU A 563 -16.70 -8.85 19.07
C GLU A 563 -16.58 -9.50 17.68
N VAL A 564 -15.55 -9.07 16.92
CA VAL A 564 -15.20 -9.69 15.64
C VAL A 564 -14.18 -10.79 15.89
N VAL A 565 -14.41 -11.98 15.32
CA VAL A 565 -13.49 -13.13 15.41
C VAL A 565 -13.02 -13.52 14.01
N VAL A 566 -11.75 -13.92 13.88
CA VAL A 566 -11.14 -14.40 12.62
C VAL A 566 -10.72 -15.86 12.79
N ILE A 567 -11.13 -16.72 11.84
CA ILE A 567 -10.75 -18.14 11.79
C ILE A 567 -10.26 -18.55 10.40
N PHE A 568 -9.03 -19.07 10.33
CA PHE A 568 -8.49 -19.71 9.12
C PHE A 568 -9.08 -21.12 8.98
N ALA A 569 -10.23 -21.25 8.31
CA ALA A 569 -11.01 -22.49 8.26
C ALA A 569 -10.31 -23.66 7.54
N GLU A 570 -9.24 -23.41 6.78
CA GLU A 570 -8.36 -24.43 6.20
C GLU A 570 -7.58 -25.22 7.27
N GLY A 571 -7.39 -24.67 8.47
CA GLY A 571 -6.70 -25.33 9.59
C GLY A 571 -5.18 -25.54 9.40
N GLN A 572 -4.63 -25.29 8.21
CA GLN A 572 -3.20 -25.31 7.91
C GLN A 572 -2.87 -24.28 6.84
N LEU A 573 -1.60 -23.84 6.80
CA LEU A 573 -1.06 -23.05 5.70
C LEU A 573 -0.97 -23.89 4.40
N THR A 574 -1.40 -23.33 3.27
CA THR A 574 -1.27 -23.99 1.97
C THR A 574 0.19 -24.23 1.57
N ARG A 575 0.45 -25.36 0.91
CA ARG A 575 1.78 -25.75 0.37
C ARG A 575 1.87 -25.69 -1.15
N THR A 576 0.73 -25.71 -1.84
CA THR A 576 0.62 -25.64 -3.31
C THR A 576 0.10 -24.30 -3.82
N GLY A 577 -0.26 -23.38 -2.91
CA GLY A 577 -0.97 -22.14 -3.26
C GLY A 577 -2.47 -22.35 -3.53
N GLN A 578 -2.94 -23.60 -3.59
CA GLN A 578 -4.36 -23.92 -3.71
C GLN A 578 -5.04 -23.94 -2.33
N MET A 579 -6.30 -23.50 -2.30
CA MET A 579 -7.16 -23.51 -1.12
C MET A 579 -7.56 -24.94 -0.74
N GLN A 580 -7.52 -25.24 0.55
CA GLN A 580 -7.91 -26.53 1.12
C GLN A 580 -9.39 -26.57 1.51
N PRO A 581 -9.99 -27.76 1.76
CA PRO A 581 -11.34 -27.86 2.29
C PRO A 581 -11.50 -27.17 3.65
N PHE A 582 -12.57 -26.38 3.81
CA PHE A 582 -12.86 -25.67 5.05
C PHE A 582 -13.48 -26.59 6.11
N ASN A 583 -13.04 -26.46 7.36
CA ASN A 583 -13.52 -27.26 8.48
C ASN A 583 -14.92 -26.79 8.97
N ARG A 584 -15.79 -27.73 9.34
CA ARG A 584 -17.13 -27.45 9.89
C ARG A 584 -17.12 -26.71 11.24
N GLY A 585 -15.98 -26.65 11.93
CA GLY A 585 -15.84 -25.96 13.23
C GLY A 585 -16.27 -24.49 13.20
N MET A 586 -16.08 -23.78 12.08
CA MET A 586 -16.53 -22.38 11.94
C MET A 586 -18.05 -22.22 12.07
N LEU A 587 -18.84 -23.22 11.64
CA LEU A 587 -20.30 -23.17 11.68
C LEU A 587 -20.80 -23.19 13.14
N LYS A 588 -20.13 -23.94 14.02
CA LYS A 588 -20.45 -24.03 15.46
C LYS A 588 -20.25 -22.71 16.21
N ILE A 589 -19.40 -21.81 15.69
CA ILE A 589 -19.15 -20.49 16.29
C ILE A 589 -20.34 -19.54 16.06
N VAL A 590 -20.98 -19.61 14.88
CA VAL A 590 -22.14 -18.75 14.53
C VAL A 590 -23.50 -19.37 14.85
N GLU A 591 -23.55 -20.69 15.04
CA GLU A 591 -24.76 -21.43 15.40
C GLU A 591 -25.45 -20.85 16.65
N GLY A 592 -26.64 -20.27 16.50
CA GLY A 592 -27.39 -19.67 17.60
C GLY A 592 -26.85 -18.34 18.12
N THR A 593 -25.97 -17.65 17.37
CA THR A 593 -25.54 -16.26 17.71
C THR A 593 -26.22 -15.20 16.85
N GLY A 594 -26.79 -15.57 15.70
CA GLY A 594 -27.34 -14.65 14.70
C GLY A 594 -26.29 -13.86 13.91
N ALA A 595 -25.01 -13.99 14.24
CA ALA A 595 -23.93 -13.25 13.61
C ALA A 595 -23.61 -13.77 12.19
N PRO A 596 -23.27 -12.87 11.24
CA PRO A 596 -22.87 -13.27 9.90
C PRO A 596 -21.47 -13.89 9.85
N ILE A 597 -21.28 -14.78 8.87
CA ILE A 597 -19.96 -15.15 8.35
C ILE A 597 -19.57 -14.13 7.26
N ILE A 598 -18.41 -13.50 7.39
CA ILE A 598 -17.82 -12.63 6.36
C ILE A 598 -16.70 -13.42 5.66
N PRO A 599 -16.94 -13.97 4.44
CA PRO A 599 -15.88 -14.60 3.66
C PRO A 599 -14.84 -13.54 3.23
N ALA A 600 -13.56 -13.86 3.31
CA ALA A 600 -12.50 -12.97 2.87
C ALA A 600 -11.48 -13.71 2.00
N HIS A 601 -10.86 -13.01 1.04
CA HIS A 601 -9.76 -13.56 0.26
C HIS A 601 -8.54 -12.63 0.32
N ILE A 602 -7.40 -13.21 0.71
CA ILE A 602 -6.09 -12.62 0.74
C ILE A 602 -5.35 -13.06 -0.52
N HIS A 603 -5.11 -12.12 -1.42
CA HIS A 603 -4.46 -12.31 -2.72
C HIS A 603 -3.07 -11.67 -2.74
N GLY A 604 -2.16 -12.21 -3.57
CA GLY A 604 -0.82 -11.64 -3.72
C GLY A 604 0.12 -11.88 -2.53
N LEU A 605 -0.04 -12.97 -1.77
CA LEU A 605 0.95 -13.40 -0.76
C LEU A 605 1.74 -14.67 -1.15
N TRP A 606 1.28 -15.43 -2.13
CA TRP A 606 2.01 -16.62 -2.62
C TRP A 606 3.27 -16.19 -3.37
N GLY A 607 4.45 -16.56 -2.88
CA GLY A 607 5.74 -16.03 -3.37
C GLY A 607 6.29 -14.84 -2.60
N SER A 608 5.58 -14.32 -1.60
CA SER A 608 6.13 -13.38 -0.61
C SER A 608 7.15 -14.08 0.33
N ILE A 609 7.90 -13.28 1.09
CA ILE A 609 8.94 -13.76 2.02
C ILE A 609 8.39 -14.83 2.98
N PHE A 610 7.17 -14.62 3.50
CA PHE A 610 6.53 -15.46 4.53
C PHE A 610 5.60 -16.56 3.97
N SER A 611 5.68 -16.84 2.67
CA SER A 611 5.00 -17.96 2.02
C SER A 611 5.91 -19.19 1.90
N TYR A 612 5.36 -20.38 1.65
CA TYR A 612 6.15 -21.61 1.51
C TYR A 612 6.81 -21.83 0.14
N ARG A 613 6.45 -21.05 -0.89
CA ARG A 613 7.05 -21.14 -2.24
C ARG A 613 8.58 -21.06 -2.19
N GLY A 614 9.30 -22.10 -2.62
CA GLY A 614 10.78 -22.17 -2.51
C GLY A 614 11.32 -22.63 -1.15
N GLY A 615 10.53 -23.33 -0.34
CA GLY A 615 10.99 -24.10 0.82
C GLY A 615 11.13 -23.34 2.13
N ARG A 616 12.20 -22.54 2.32
CA ARG A 616 12.56 -21.94 3.62
C ARG A 616 11.75 -20.68 3.95
N PHE A 617 11.45 -20.47 5.23
CA PHE A 617 10.45 -19.48 5.70
C PHE A 617 10.98 -18.06 5.96
N VAL A 618 12.26 -17.86 6.30
CA VAL A 618 12.77 -16.56 6.84
C VAL A 618 14.02 -16.02 6.12
N TRP A 619 14.39 -16.54 4.96
CA TRP A 619 15.65 -16.20 4.27
C TRP A 619 15.47 -15.89 2.77
N LYS A 620 14.32 -15.32 2.41
CA LYS A 620 14.01 -14.88 1.04
C LYS A 620 14.18 -13.38 0.91
N TRP A 621 14.93 -12.95 -0.09
CA TRP A 621 14.96 -11.54 -0.49
C TRP A 621 13.65 -11.15 -1.20
N PRO A 622 13.05 -9.98 -0.90
CA PRO A 622 11.82 -9.55 -1.55
C PRO A 622 12.01 -9.37 -3.07
N GLN A 623 11.16 -10.01 -3.87
CA GLN A 623 11.26 -9.93 -5.34
C GLN A 623 10.76 -8.60 -5.92
N LYS A 624 9.91 -7.87 -5.19
CA LYS A 624 9.40 -6.52 -5.52
C LYS A 624 9.47 -5.68 -4.24
N TRP A 625 9.88 -4.42 -4.34
CA TRP A 625 9.76 -3.45 -3.24
C TRP A 625 8.28 -3.07 -3.06
N ARG A 626 7.78 -3.10 -1.82
CA ARG A 626 6.34 -3.00 -1.46
C ARG A 626 5.49 -4.02 -2.23
N TYR A 627 5.53 -5.28 -1.78
CA TYR A 627 4.82 -6.38 -2.44
C TYR A 627 3.30 -6.11 -2.42
N PRO A 628 2.59 -6.14 -3.57
CA PRO A 628 1.16 -5.84 -3.62
C PRO A 628 0.36 -6.97 -2.99
N VAL A 629 -0.52 -6.63 -2.05
CA VAL A 629 -1.42 -7.58 -1.39
C VAL A 629 -2.82 -7.01 -1.46
N THR A 630 -3.78 -7.80 -1.91
CA THR A 630 -5.19 -7.40 -1.91
C THR A 630 -5.97 -8.25 -0.93
N ILE A 631 -6.72 -7.61 -0.03
CA ILE A 631 -7.68 -8.26 0.86
C ILE A 631 -9.08 -7.81 0.44
N ARG A 632 -9.90 -8.76 -0.01
CA ARG A 632 -11.30 -8.51 -0.33
C ARG A 632 -12.22 -9.23 0.64
N PHE A 633 -13.06 -8.48 1.33
CA PHE A 633 -14.18 -8.99 2.11
C PHE A 633 -15.40 -9.14 1.19
N GLY A 634 -16.01 -10.33 1.20
CA GLY A 634 -17.26 -10.61 0.50
C GLY A 634 -18.48 -10.17 1.31
N LYS A 635 -19.67 -10.33 0.71
CA LYS A 635 -20.95 -10.01 1.36
C LYS A 635 -21.19 -10.90 2.60
N PRO A 636 -21.85 -10.38 3.65
CA PRO A 636 -22.24 -11.17 4.81
C PRO A 636 -23.10 -12.38 4.43
N MET A 637 -22.81 -13.54 5.03
CA MET A 637 -23.55 -14.79 4.86
C MET A 637 -24.23 -15.19 6.18
N HIS A 638 -25.53 -15.42 6.15
CA HIS A 638 -26.33 -15.91 7.28
C HIS A 638 -26.77 -17.36 7.03
N ASP A 639 -27.17 -18.07 8.10
CA ASP A 639 -27.77 -19.42 8.07
C ASP A 639 -27.03 -20.48 7.23
N VAL A 640 -25.69 -20.38 7.20
CA VAL A 640 -24.83 -21.24 6.39
C VAL A 640 -24.79 -22.67 6.93
N LYS A 641 -25.39 -23.61 6.18
CA LYS A 641 -25.46 -25.04 6.58
C LYS A 641 -24.22 -25.86 6.19
N GLU A 642 -23.46 -25.41 5.19
CA GLU A 642 -22.37 -26.18 4.59
C GLU A 642 -21.06 -25.38 4.50
N ALA A 643 -19.94 -25.96 4.94
CA ALA A 643 -18.64 -25.30 4.86
C ALA A 643 -18.17 -25.05 3.41
N GLY A 644 -18.57 -25.92 2.46
CA GLY A 644 -18.30 -25.76 1.04
C GLY A 644 -18.93 -24.50 0.43
N ALA A 645 -20.03 -23.99 0.98
CA ALA A 645 -20.64 -22.74 0.53
C ALA A 645 -19.74 -21.52 0.81
N VAL A 646 -19.19 -21.41 2.03
CA VAL A 646 -18.23 -20.33 2.39
C VAL A 646 -16.98 -20.42 1.51
N ARG A 647 -16.42 -21.63 1.37
CA ARG A 647 -15.24 -21.86 0.53
C ARG A 647 -15.47 -21.42 -0.92
N ARG A 648 -16.60 -21.78 -1.53
CA ARG A 648 -16.95 -21.36 -2.90
C ARG A 648 -16.99 -19.83 -3.04
N VAL A 649 -17.49 -19.09 -2.05
CA VAL A 649 -17.46 -17.62 -2.08
C VAL A 649 -16.03 -17.08 -1.96
N VAL A 650 -15.18 -17.65 -1.09
CA VAL A 650 -13.76 -17.26 -0.99
C VAL A 650 -12.99 -17.56 -2.28
N GLU A 651 -13.27 -18.68 -2.95
CA GLU A 651 -12.72 -19.02 -4.27
C GLU A 651 -13.20 -18.04 -5.36
N GLN A 652 -14.47 -17.62 -5.34
CA GLN A 652 -14.99 -16.59 -6.25
C GLN A 652 -14.31 -15.23 -6.07
N LEU A 653 -14.04 -14.82 -4.82
CA LEU A 653 -13.28 -13.61 -4.52
C LEU A 653 -11.84 -13.72 -5.08
N GLY A 654 -11.18 -14.86 -4.91
CA GLY A 654 -9.84 -15.11 -5.47
C GLY A 654 -9.80 -15.15 -7.01
N SER A 655 -10.84 -15.69 -7.65
CA SER A 655 -10.99 -15.65 -9.11
C SER A 655 -11.18 -14.22 -9.63
N LYS A 656 -11.97 -13.40 -8.94
CA LYS A 656 -12.12 -11.97 -9.26
C LYS A 656 -10.79 -11.23 -9.16
N GLU A 657 -10.03 -11.42 -8.07
CA GLU A 657 -8.71 -10.79 -7.89
C GLU A 657 -7.70 -11.25 -8.94
N THR A 658 -7.62 -12.56 -9.21
CA THR A 658 -6.73 -13.09 -10.25
C THR A 658 -7.05 -12.49 -11.62
N ALA A 659 -8.33 -12.35 -11.96
CA ALA A 659 -8.75 -11.71 -13.22
C ALA A 659 -8.42 -10.20 -13.29
N MET A 660 -8.40 -9.50 -12.14
CA MET A 660 -8.01 -8.09 -12.06
C MET A 660 -6.49 -7.91 -12.15
N GLU A 661 -5.68 -8.70 -11.43
CA GLU A 661 -4.22 -8.65 -11.56
C GLU A 661 -3.76 -9.03 -12.97
N ALA A 662 -4.42 -10.03 -13.57
CA ALA A 662 -4.17 -10.45 -14.94
C ALA A 662 -4.47 -9.35 -15.97
N LYS A 663 -5.34 -8.38 -15.66
CA LYS A 663 -5.53 -7.18 -16.50
C LYS A 663 -4.38 -6.17 -16.39
N GLU A 664 -3.73 -6.06 -15.24
CA GLU A 664 -2.72 -5.02 -14.98
C GLU A 664 -1.27 -5.44 -15.32
N GLN A 665 -0.91 -6.72 -15.15
CA GLN A 665 0.51 -7.12 -15.07
C GLN A 665 0.99 -8.11 -16.16
N LEU A 666 0.09 -8.73 -16.92
CA LEU A 666 0.40 -9.96 -17.66
C LEU A 666 0.47 -9.81 -19.20
N ILE A 667 1.65 -9.44 -19.71
CA ILE A 667 1.96 -9.49 -21.16
C ILE A 667 3.23 -10.36 -21.36
N PRO A 668 3.14 -11.54 -21.99
CA PRO A 668 4.26 -12.48 -22.13
C PRO A 668 5.54 -11.87 -22.73
N ALA A 669 5.43 -10.99 -23.72
CA ALA A 669 6.57 -10.29 -24.32
C ALA A 669 7.35 -9.41 -23.31
N ARG A 670 6.66 -8.74 -22.38
CA ARG A 670 7.29 -7.93 -21.31
C ARG A 670 7.97 -8.84 -20.29
N GLN A 671 7.32 -9.95 -19.94
CA GLN A 671 7.86 -10.96 -19.02
C GLN A 671 9.10 -11.67 -19.59
N PHE A 672 9.12 -11.95 -20.90
CA PHE A 672 10.28 -12.47 -21.63
C PHE A 672 11.49 -11.52 -21.54
N ILE A 673 11.30 -10.22 -21.82
CA ILE A 673 12.38 -9.21 -21.67
C ILE A 673 12.94 -9.23 -20.25
N ARG A 674 12.07 -9.16 -19.23
CA ARG A 674 12.47 -9.09 -17.82
C ARG A 674 13.24 -10.32 -17.38
N ASN A 675 12.76 -11.53 -17.72
CA ASN A 675 13.45 -12.77 -17.37
C ASN A 675 14.76 -12.96 -18.13
N CYS A 676 14.81 -12.60 -19.42
CA CYS A 676 16.05 -12.68 -20.17
C CYS A 676 17.13 -11.72 -19.65
N LYS A 677 16.73 -10.55 -19.11
CA LYS A 677 17.64 -9.61 -18.45
C LYS A 677 18.02 -10.01 -17.03
N ARG A 678 17.11 -10.61 -16.26
CA ARG A 678 17.37 -11.11 -14.90
C ARG A 678 18.31 -12.32 -14.90
N PHE A 679 18.20 -13.20 -15.90
CA PHE A 679 18.97 -14.44 -16.00
C PHE A 679 19.72 -14.57 -17.34
N PRO A 680 20.68 -13.68 -17.65
CA PRO A 680 21.25 -13.51 -18.99
C PRO A 680 22.04 -14.72 -19.50
N ASN A 681 22.61 -15.52 -18.59
CA ASN A 681 23.56 -16.59 -18.91
C ASN A 681 22.91 -17.99 -18.94
N ILE A 682 21.67 -18.16 -18.49
CA ILE A 682 20.94 -19.43 -18.58
C ILE A 682 20.78 -19.82 -20.04
N VAL A 683 21.10 -21.07 -20.37
CA VAL A 683 20.73 -21.72 -21.64
C VAL A 683 19.22 -21.80 -21.70
N ARG A 684 18.60 -20.99 -22.56
CA ARG A 684 17.17 -20.69 -22.57
C ARG A 684 16.41 -21.54 -23.58
N ALA A 685 16.99 -21.68 -24.77
CA ALA A 685 16.45 -22.49 -25.86
C ALA A 685 17.58 -23.30 -26.48
N ALA A 686 17.37 -24.61 -26.65
CA ALA A 686 18.23 -25.47 -27.45
C ALA A 686 17.36 -26.39 -28.33
N ASP A 687 17.91 -26.96 -29.40
CA ASP A 687 17.19 -27.95 -30.20
C ASP A 687 18.06 -29.09 -30.73
N SER A 688 17.37 -30.13 -31.20
CA SER A 688 17.97 -31.33 -31.83
C SER A 688 18.87 -31.07 -33.05
N ALA A 689 18.92 -29.84 -33.59
CA ALA A 689 19.86 -29.48 -34.66
C ALA A 689 21.19 -28.92 -34.11
N GLY A 690 21.39 -28.93 -32.78
CA GLY A 690 22.60 -28.45 -32.10
C GLY A 690 22.62 -26.94 -31.87
N VAL A 691 21.53 -26.21 -32.16
CA VAL A 691 21.44 -24.78 -31.86
C VAL A 691 21.19 -24.60 -30.37
N GLN A 692 21.96 -23.74 -29.71
CA GLN A 692 21.84 -23.47 -28.27
C GLN A 692 22.04 -21.97 -27.98
N LEU A 693 21.01 -21.32 -27.42
CA LEU A 693 21.03 -19.89 -27.10
C LEU A 693 20.83 -19.64 -25.60
N THR A 694 21.69 -18.80 -25.02
CA THR A 694 21.45 -18.23 -23.70
C THR A 694 20.36 -17.17 -23.76
N SER A 695 19.73 -16.83 -22.62
CA SER A 695 18.73 -15.76 -22.51
C SER A 695 19.17 -14.46 -23.21
N ARG A 696 20.42 -14.03 -23.00
CA ARG A 696 20.99 -12.84 -23.64
C ARG A 696 21.02 -13.00 -25.17
N LYS A 697 21.54 -14.12 -25.69
CA LYS A 697 21.62 -14.37 -27.13
C LYS A 697 20.22 -14.48 -27.77
N LEU A 698 19.26 -15.11 -27.08
CA LEU A 698 17.88 -15.27 -27.54
C LEU A 698 17.14 -13.92 -27.60
N LEU A 699 17.30 -13.06 -26.58
CA LEU A 699 16.73 -11.71 -26.60
C LEU A 699 17.33 -10.85 -27.73
N ILE A 700 18.65 -10.93 -27.95
CA ILE A 700 19.32 -10.24 -29.07
C ILE A 700 18.78 -10.74 -30.42
N ALA A 701 18.66 -12.06 -30.60
CA ALA A 701 18.11 -12.66 -31.82
C ALA A 701 16.65 -12.24 -32.05
N SER A 702 15.81 -12.22 -31.00
CA SER A 702 14.41 -11.79 -31.07
C SER A 702 14.26 -10.31 -31.44
N LEU A 703 15.09 -9.44 -30.86
CA LEU A 703 15.12 -8.00 -31.17
C LEU A 703 15.62 -7.72 -32.59
N ALA A 704 16.64 -8.45 -33.04
CA ALA A 704 17.18 -8.32 -34.40
C ALA A 704 16.20 -8.85 -35.46
N MET A 705 15.56 -10.00 -35.19
CA MET A 705 14.50 -10.54 -36.05
C MET A 705 13.29 -9.60 -36.13
N ARG A 706 12.85 -9.04 -35.00
CA ARG A 706 11.80 -8.00 -34.97
C ARG A 706 12.15 -6.80 -35.87
N ARG A 707 13.40 -6.36 -35.89
CA ARG A 707 13.87 -5.25 -36.76
C ARG A 707 13.80 -5.62 -38.23
N ALA A 708 14.24 -6.83 -38.60
CA ALA A 708 14.14 -7.31 -39.98
C ALA A 708 12.68 -7.44 -40.44
N LEU A 709 11.82 -8.07 -39.62
CA LEU A 709 10.38 -8.22 -39.88
C LEU A 709 9.69 -6.88 -40.12
N LEU A 710 9.87 -5.90 -39.23
CA LEU A 710 9.25 -4.57 -39.35
C LEU A 710 9.84 -3.69 -40.47
N ARG A 711 11.02 -4.03 -41.02
CA ARG A 711 11.64 -3.28 -42.12
C ARG A 711 11.35 -3.89 -43.50
N HIS A 712 11.16 -5.21 -43.58
CA HIS A 712 11.19 -5.94 -44.85
C HIS A 712 9.97 -6.83 -45.13
N VAL A 713 9.03 -6.97 -44.18
CA VAL A 713 7.88 -7.89 -44.30
C VAL A 713 6.60 -7.23 -43.85
N ILE A 714 6.52 -6.93 -42.55
CA ILE A 714 5.27 -6.59 -41.89
C ILE A 714 4.82 -5.19 -42.31
N GLN A 715 3.76 -5.12 -43.10
CA GLN A 715 3.16 -3.85 -43.50
C GLN A 715 2.40 -3.22 -42.32
N ARG A 716 2.18 -1.90 -42.34
CA ARG A 716 1.57 -1.18 -41.19
C ARG A 716 0.17 -1.70 -40.81
N GLN A 717 -0.59 -2.24 -41.75
CA GLN A 717 -1.97 -2.72 -41.55
C GLN A 717 -2.06 -4.22 -41.18
N GLU A 718 -1.01 -5.01 -41.42
CA GLU A 718 -1.02 -6.45 -41.16
C GLU A 718 -0.91 -6.74 -39.68
N GLN A 719 -1.91 -7.39 -39.07
CA GLN A 719 -1.90 -7.72 -37.64
C GLN A 719 -1.65 -9.21 -37.36
N ASN A 720 -2.17 -10.10 -38.20
CA ASN A 720 -2.05 -11.54 -38.06
C ASN A 720 -0.97 -12.06 -39.01
N ILE A 721 0.07 -12.72 -38.46
CA ILE A 721 1.17 -13.30 -39.22
C ILE A 721 1.19 -14.80 -39.02
N GLY A 722 1.19 -15.56 -40.12
CA GLY A 722 1.27 -17.01 -40.09
C GLY A 722 2.66 -17.49 -39.67
N VAL A 723 2.72 -18.58 -38.91
CA VAL A 723 3.97 -19.24 -38.54
C VAL A 723 3.84 -20.73 -38.84
N LEU A 724 4.56 -21.21 -39.86
CA LEU A 724 4.56 -22.60 -40.28
C LEU A 724 5.94 -23.22 -39.96
N LEU A 725 6.16 -23.47 -38.67
CA LEU A 725 7.43 -23.97 -38.12
C LEU A 725 7.18 -25.00 -37.01
N PRO A 726 7.99 -26.08 -36.92
CA PRO A 726 7.94 -27.04 -35.83
C PRO A 726 8.67 -26.52 -34.57
N PRO A 727 8.47 -27.17 -33.40
CA PRO A 727 9.22 -26.89 -32.18
C PRO A 727 10.73 -26.87 -32.41
N SER A 728 11.34 -25.69 -32.27
CA SER A 728 12.73 -25.41 -32.62
C SER A 728 13.15 -24.06 -32.06
N VAL A 729 14.47 -23.78 -31.99
CA VAL A 729 14.97 -22.45 -31.60
C VAL A 729 14.50 -21.37 -32.59
N GLY A 730 14.38 -21.72 -33.89
CA GLY A 730 13.82 -20.83 -34.92
C GLY A 730 12.34 -20.47 -34.66
N GLY A 731 11.51 -21.47 -34.35
CA GLY A 731 10.10 -21.25 -33.98
C GLY A 731 9.92 -20.38 -32.73
N CYS A 732 10.82 -20.51 -31.74
CA CYS A 732 10.86 -19.62 -30.58
C CYS A 732 11.17 -18.17 -30.97
N ILE A 733 12.23 -17.95 -31.78
CA ILE A 733 12.63 -16.61 -32.23
C ILE A 733 11.53 -15.94 -33.06
N ALA A 734 10.84 -16.68 -33.93
CA ALA A 734 9.73 -16.15 -34.73
C ALA A 734 8.58 -15.65 -33.82
N ASN A 735 8.11 -16.50 -32.90
CA ASN A 735 7.03 -16.17 -31.99
C ASN A 735 7.38 -15.01 -31.03
N THR A 736 8.59 -15.00 -30.45
CA THR A 736 9.02 -13.88 -29.58
C THR A 736 9.20 -12.58 -30.37
N ALA A 737 9.73 -12.63 -31.60
CA ALA A 737 9.90 -11.44 -32.43
C ALA A 737 8.55 -10.81 -32.82
N LEU A 738 7.55 -11.63 -33.19
CA LEU A 738 6.19 -11.17 -33.48
C LEU A 738 5.51 -10.56 -32.25
N ALA A 739 5.59 -11.22 -31.10
CA ALA A 739 5.02 -10.68 -29.86
C ALA A 739 5.71 -9.39 -29.40
N LEU A 740 7.03 -9.25 -29.61
CA LEU A 740 7.76 -7.99 -29.38
C LEU A 740 7.40 -6.91 -30.41
N ALA A 741 6.92 -7.28 -31.59
CA ALA A 741 6.39 -6.36 -32.60
C ALA A 741 4.94 -5.91 -32.32
N GLY A 742 4.27 -6.51 -31.33
CA GLY A 742 2.83 -6.30 -31.09
C GLY A 742 1.94 -6.94 -32.16
N LYS A 743 2.39 -8.07 -32.73
CA LYS A 743 1.69 -8.81 -33.80
C LYS A 743 1.20 -10.16 -33.32
N THR A 744 0.06 -10.58 -33.85
CA THR A 744 -0.61 -11.82 -33.49
C THR A 744 0.01 -12.97 -34.28
N ALA A 745 0.66 -13.90 -33.57
CA ALA A 745 1.28 -15.07 -34.17
C ALA A 745 0.24 -16.18 -34.34
N VAL A 746 -0.03 -16.58 -35.58
CA VAL A 746 -0.95 -17.69 -35.91
C VAL A 746 -0.11 -18.90 -36.28
N ASN A 747 0.15 -19.78 -35.32
CA ASN A 747 0.94 -20.98 -35.57
C ASN A 747 0.07 -21.99 -36.33
N LEU A 748 0.40 -22.21 -37.59
CA LEU A 748 -0.40 -23.01 -38.52
C LEU A 748 -0.09 -24.51 -38.37
N ASN A 749 -1.12 -25.34 -38.44
CA ASN A 749 -0.97 -26.78 -38.26
C ASN A 749 -0.43 -27.46 -39.54
N TYR A 750 0.88 -27.76 -39.53
CA TYR A 750 1.58 -28.46 -40.59
C TYR A 750 1.23 -29.96 -40.75
N THR A 751 0.29 -30.51 -39.98
CA THR A 751 -0.27 -31.85 -40.22
C THR A 751 -1.56 -31.83 -41.03
N LEU A 752 -2.12 -30.64 -41.33
CA LEU A 752 -3.29 -30.50 -42.21
C LEU A 752 -2.91 -30.69 -43.68
N SER A 753 -3.94 -30.83 -44.52
CA SER A 753 -3.84 -30.66 -45.98
C SER A 753 -3.84 -29.18 -46.36
N ASP A 754 -3.33 -28.92 -47.57
CA ASP A 754 -3.14 -27.58 -48.12
C ASP A 754 -4.48 -26.81 -48.22
N ASP A 755 -5.58 -27.46 -48.60
CA ASP A 755 -6.92 -26.84 -48.66
C ASP A 755 -7.36 -26.28 -47.29
N VAL A 756 -7.22 -27.09 -46.23
CA VAL A 756 -7.63 -26.73 -44.87
C VAL A 756 -6.66 -25.70 -44.27
N LEU A 757 -5.38 -25.75 -44.65
CA LEU A 757 -4.39 -24.73 -44.32
C LEU A 757 -4.75 -23.37 -44.97
N ASN A 758 -5.16 -23.36 -46.24
CA ASN A 758 -5.57 -22.18 -46.98
C ASN A 758 -6.88 -21.57 -46.44
N VAL A 759 -7.84 -22.41 -45.99
CA VAL A 759 -9.01 -21.93 -45.23
C VAL A 759 -8.59 -21.21 -43.94
N CYS A 760 -7.64 -21.77 -43.17
CA CYS A 760 -7.11 -21.11 -41.98
C CYS A 760 -6.42 -19.77 -42.30
N ILE A 761 -5.58 -19.72 -43.34
CA ILE A 761 -4.87 -18.52 -43.81
C ILE A 761 -5.87 -17.41 -44.18
N LYS A 762 -6.86 -17.75 -45.01
CA LYS A 762 -7.92 -16.82 -45.46
C LYS A 762 -8.78 -16.33 -44.29
N LYS A 763 -9.23 -17.22 -43.41
CA LYS A 763 -10.09 -16.88 -42.25
C LYS A 763 -9.38 -15.99 -41.23
N ALA A 764 -8.05 -16.15 -41.08
CA ALA A 764 -7.22 -15.29 -40.25
C ALA A 764 -6.71 -14.01 -40.96
N GLY A 765 -6.99 -13.82 -42.25
CA GLY A 765 -6.50 -12.65 -43.01
C GLY A 765 -4.97 -12.57 -43.09
N ILE A 766 -4.29 -13.72 -43.19
CA ILE A 766 -2.83 -13.82 -43.22
C ILE A 766 -2.32 -13.56 -44.64
N THR A 767 -1.43 -12.58 -44.79
CA THR A 767 -0.72 -12.26 -46.04
C THR A 767 0.71 -12.80 -46.08
N HIS A 768 1.33 -13.03 -44.92
CA HIS A 768 2.71 -13.51 -44.80
C HIS A 768 2.78 -14.72 -43.86
N VAL A 769 3.47 -15.78 -44.31
CA VAL A 769 3.70 -17.01 -43.53
C VAL A 769 5.19 -17.20 -43.28
N LEU A 770 5.62 -17.04 -42.03
CA LEU A 770 7.01 -17.29 -41.62
C LEU A 770 7.30 -18.79 -41.62
N THR A 771 8.34 -19.20 -42.34
CA THR A 771 8.79 -20.61 -42.39
C THR A 771 10.31 -20.70 -42.58
N SER A 772 10.85 -21.90 -42.82
CA SER A 772 12.27 -22.11 -43.12
C SER A 772 12.46 -22.98 -44.35
N LYS A 773 13.52 -22.71 -45.14
CA LYS A 773 13.78 -23.44 -46.40
C LYS A 773 13.89 -24.94 -46.14
N LYS A 774 14.67 -25.30 -45.12
CA LYS A 774 14.87 -26.67 -44.63
C LYS A 774 13.58 -27.38 -44.16
N PHE A 775 12.52 -26.65 -43.83
CA PHE A 775 11.22 -27.25 -43.49
C PHE A 775 10.38 -27.50 -44.74
N ILE A 776 10.27 -26.51 -45.62
CA ILE A 776 9.52 -26.61 -46.89
C ILE A 776 10.14 -27.66 -47.83
N GLU A 777 11.47 -27.79 -47.87
CA GLU A 777 12.18 -28.86 -48.59
C GLU A 777 11.78 -30.27 -48.12
N LYS A 778 11.41 -30.44 -46.84
CA LYS A 778 11.00 -31.72 -46.26
C LYS A 778 9.51 -32.00 -46.40
N LYS A 779 8.68 -30.95 -46.34
CA LYS A 779 7.24 -31.02 -46.58
C LYS A 779 6.83 -29.77 -47.34
N PRO A 780 6.69 -29.85 -48.69
CA PRO A 780 6.16 -28.74 -49.48
C PRO A 780 4.68 -28.52 -49.15
N PHE A 781 4.24 -27.28 -49.32
CA PHE A 781 2.85 -26.84 -49.15
C PHE A 781 2.55 -25.79 -50.23
N ALA A 782 1.38 -25.87 -50.85
CA ALA A 782 0.82 -24.82 -51.69
C ALA A 782 -0.01 -23.87 -50.80
N ILE A 783 0.42 -22.61 -50.67
CA ILE A 783 -0.36 -21.56 -50.00
C ILE A 783 -0.96 -20.59 -51.01
N GLU A 784 -2.22 -20.21 -50.80
CA GLU A 784 -2.96 -19.28 -51.63
C GLU A 784 -3.17 -17.94 -50.91
N GLY A 785 -3.01 -16.83 -51.64
CA GLY A 785 -3.24 -15.49 -51.11
C GLY A 785 -2.23 -14.99 -50.06
N ALA A 786 -1.16 -15.74 -49.80
CA ALA A 786 -0.10 -15.39 -48.85
C ALA A 786 1.30 -15.73 -49.39
N GLU A 787 2.32 -15.00 -48.94
CA GLU A 787 3.73 -15.21 -49.32
C GLU A 787 4.51 -15.97 -48.22
N PHE A 788 5.36 -16.91 -48.63
CA PHE A 788 6.32 -17.56 -47.73
C PHE A 788 7.52 -16.66 -47.44
N VAL A 789 7.78 -16.43 -46.16
CA VAL A 789 8.91 -15.62 -45.69
C VAL A 789 9.88 -16.51 -44.94
N TYR A 790 11.03 -16.78 -45.55
CA TYR A 790 12.05 -17.66 -44.98
C TYR A 790 12.88 -16.97 -43.90
N LEU A 791 13.00 -17.61 -42.72
CA LEU A 791 13.83 -17.11 -41.62
C LEU A 791 15.32 -16.97 -42.00
N GLU A 792 15.81 -17.81 -42.92
CA GLU A 792 17.17 -17.71 -43.47
C GLU A 792 17.38 -16.37 -44.19
N ASP A 793 16.46 -15.98 -45.08
CA ASP A 793 16.58 -14.76 -45.89
C ASP A 793 16.41 -13.50 -45.03
N LEU A 794 15.58 -13.57 -43.98
CA LEU A 794 15.50 -12.51 -42.99
C LEU A 794 16.78 -12.36 -42.17
N LYS A 795 17.47 -13.47 -41.86
CA LYS A 795 18.73 -13.45 -41.09
C LYS A 795 19.86 -12.79 -41.88
N GLU A 796 19.88 -12.95 -43.20
CA GLU A 796 20.84 -12.27 -44.10
C GLU A 796 20.59 -10.75 -44.15
N LYS A 797 19.32 -10.32 -44.11
CA LYS A 797 18.92 -8.90 -44.04
C LYS A 797 19.26 -8.22 -42.70
N ILE A 798 19.71 -8.94 -41.66
CA ILE A 798 20.10 -8.35 -40.36
C ILE A 798 21.52 -7.77 -40.43
N THR A 799 21.59 -6.43 -40.48
CA THR A 799 22.86 -5.68 -40.54
C THR A 799 23.70 -5.80 -39.25
N GLY A 800 24.99 -5.45 -39.34
CA GLY A 800 25.87 -5.33 -38.17
C GLY A 800 25.35 -4.30 -37.14
N LEU A 801 24.77 -3.20 -37.62
CA LEU A 801 24.16 -2.17 -36.78
C LEU A 801 22.92 -2.70 -36.04
N ASP A 802 22.06 -3.48 -36.70
CA ASP A 802 20.88 -4.09 -36.07
C ASP A 802 21.28 -5.07 -34.95
N LYS A 803 22.39 -5.81 -35.12
CA LYS A 803 22.98 -6.67 -34.08
C LYS A 803 23.54 -5.84 -32.91
N ALA A 804 24.29 -4.77 -33.19
CA ALA A 804 24.87 -3.90 -32.18
C ALA A 804 23.79 -3.19 -31.33
N ILE A 805 22.77 -2.61 -31.96
CA ILE A 805 21.66 -1.96 -31.25
C ILE A 805 20.86 -2.99 -30.42
N SER A 806 20.57 -4.16 -30.99
CA SER A 806 19.88 -5.25 -30.27
C SER A 806 20.69 -5.75 -29.06
N ALA A 807 22.02 -5.82 -29.17
CA ALA A 807 22.92 -6.13 -28.07
C ALA A 807 22.92 -5.05 -26.98
N ALA A 808 23.03 -3.77 -27.35
CA ALA A 808 22.96 -2.65 -26.42
C ALA A 808 21.60 -2.61 -25.67
N GLN A 809 20.49 -2.86 -26.37
CA GLN A 809 19.15 -2.96 -25.77
C GLN A 809 19.04 -4.17 -24.82
N ALA A 810 19.50 -5.35 -25.24
CA ALA A 810 19.45 -6.55 -24.41
C ALA A 810 20.34 -6.49 -23.17
N ILE A 811 21.51 -5.83 -23.26
CA ILE A 811 22.50 -5.75 -22.18
C ILE A 811 22.25 -4.50 -21.31
N ALA A 812 22.47 -3.30 -21.84
CA ALA A 812 22.57 -2.07 -21.05
C ALA A 812 21.22 -1.39 -20.75
N CYS A 813 20.24 -1.44 -21.66
CA CYS A 813 18.98 -0.70 -21.49
C CYS A 813 18.13 -1.28 -20.32
N PRO A 814 17.63 -0.48 -19.36
CA PRO A 814 16.69 -0.93 -18.35
C PRO A 814 15.39 -1.48 -18.96
N ALA A 815 14.85 -2.58 -18.41
CA ALA A 815 13.70 -3.28 -18.99
C ALA A 815 12.48 -2.37 -19.23
N GLY A 816 12.13 -1.49 -18.28
CA GLY A 816 11.01 -0.55 -18.43
C GLY A 816 11.20 0.50 -19.54
N ILE A 817 12.44 0.88 -19.86
CA ILE A 817 12.74 1.76 -20.99
C ILE A 817 12.61 0.99 -22.31
N LEU A 818 13.12 -0.25 -22.36
CA LEU A 818 13.00 -1.11 -23.53
C LEU A 818 11.53 -1.45 -23.83
N GLU A 819 10.71 -1.77 -22.81
CA GLU A 819 9.26 -1.94 -22.93
C GLU A 819 8.57 -0.71 -23.53
N ARG A 820 9.01 0.51 -23.15
CA ARG A 820 8.49 1.75 -23.73
C ARG A 820 8.91 1.95 -25.18
N GLN A 821 10.21 1.79 -25.49
CA GLN A 821 10.77 1.90 -26.85
C GLN A 821 10.13 0.94 -27.85
N LEU A 822 9.78 -0.28 -27.41
CA LEU A 822 9.18 -1.30 -28.27
C LEU A 822 7.66 -1.13 -28.45
N GLY A 823 7.03 -0.18 -27.76
CA GLY A 823 5.58 0.07 -27.81
C GLY A 823 4.74 -0.83 -26.88
N LEU A 824 5.35 -1.75 -26.13
CA LEU A 824 4.67 -2.76 -25.29
C LEU A 824 3.87 -2.19 -24.11
N HIS A 825 3.99 -0.88 -23.85
CA HIS A 825 3.19 -0.14 -22.88
C HIS A 825 1.81 0.30 -23.42
N ARG A 826 1.58 0.17 -24.73
CA ARG A 826 0.32 0.50 -25.40
C ARG A 826 -0.55 -0.73 -25.69
N ILE A 827 0.03 -1.92 -25.57
CA ILE A 827 -0.66 -3.20 -25.75
C ILE A 827 -1.54 -3.43 -24.50
N SER A 828 -2.82 -3.69 -24.73
CA SER A 828 -3.75 -4.13 -23.71
C SER A 828 -3.52 -5.60 -23.37
N THR A 829 -3.82 -6.00 -22.13
CA THR A 829 -3.83 -7.42 -21.76
C THR A 829 -4.98 -8.19 -22.43
N ASP A 830 -6.03 -7.48 -22.87
CA ASP A 830 -7.12 -8.00 -23.70
C ASP A 830 -6.77 -8.04 -25.20
N ASP A 831 -5.62 -7.55 -25.66
CA ASP A 831 -5.23 -7.66 -27.09
C ASP A 831 -4.89 -9.11 -27.47
N THR A 832 -5.17 -9.48 -28.72
CA THR A 832 -4.95 -10.85 -29.25
C THR A 832 -3.46 -11.19 -29.38
N LEU A 833 -2.99 -12.15 -28.57
CA LEU A 833 -1.64 -12.69 -28.66
C LEU A 833 -1.51 -13.75 -29.76
N THR A 834 -2.51 -14.64 -29.89
CA THR A 834 -2.49 -15.74 -30.85
C THR A 834 -3.90 -16.15 -31.26
N ILE A 835 -4.00 -16.78 -32.43
CA ILE A 835 -5.18 -17.49 -32.89
C ILE A 835 -4.76 -18.94 -33.10
N VAL A 836 -5.49 -19.88 -32.50
CA VAL A 836 -5.20 -21.32 -32.57
C VAL A 836 -6.37 -22.01 -33.27
N PHE A 837 -6.12 -22.67 -34.39
CA PHE A 837 -7.17 -23.37 -35.14
C PHE A 837 -7.44 -24.76 -34.57
N THR A 838 -8.71 -25.06 -34.30
CA THR A 838 -9.22 -26.38 -33.89
C THR A 838 -10.08 -27.00 -34.99
N SER A 839 -10.11 -28.33 -35.06
CA SER A 839 -11.00 -29.07 -35.94
C SER A 839 -12.45 -28.84 -35.51
N GLY A 840 -13.25 -28.15 -36.32
CA GLY A 840 -14.66 -27.91 -36.01
C GLY A 840 -15.50 -29.18 -36.15
N SER A 841 -16.52 -29.31 -35.30
CA SER A 841 -17.53 -30.39 -35.41
C SER A 841 -18.30 -30.37 -36.74
N THR A 842 -18.28 -29.25 -37.45
CA THR A 842 -18.89 -29.04 -38.78
C THR A 842 -17.89 -29.24 -39.94
N GLY A 843 -16.69 -29.78 -39.69
CA GLY A 843 -15.65 -30.01 -40.69
C GLY A 843 -14.72 -28.80 -40.92
N GLU A 844 -15.26 -27.58 -40.98
CA GLU A 844 -14.43 -26.37 -41.11
C GLU A 844 -13.64 -26.02 -39.83
N PRO A 845 -12.38 -25.57 -39.93
CA PRO A 845 -11.61 -25.11 -38.78
C PRO A 845 -12.18 -23.86 -38.09
N LYS A 846 -12.16 -23.87 -36.76
CA LYS A 846 -12.52 -22.72 -35.92
C LYS A 846 -11.26 -22.08 -35.34
N GLY A 847 -11.12 -20.76 -35.49
CA GLY A 847 -10.00 -20.02 -34.91
C GLY A 847 -10.33 -19.61 -33.48
N VAL A 848 -9.71 -20.22 -32.48
CA VAL A 848 -9.85 -19.79 -31.08
C VAL A 848 -8.96 -18.58 -30.82
N VAL A 849 -9.55 -17.46 -30.39
CA VAL A 849 -8.83 -16.19 -30.20
C VAL A 849 -8.38 -16.03 -28.75
N LEU A 850 -7.07 -15.99 -28.53
CA LEU A 850 -6.46 -15.92 -27.19
C LEU A 850 -5.73 -14.59 -26.97
N SER A 851 -6.13 -13.89 -25.91
CA SER A 851 -5.49 -12.64 -25.48
C SER A 851 -4.15 -12.88 -24.77
N HIS A 852 -3.37 -11.81 -24.59
CA HIS A 852 -2.21 -11.82 -23.70
C HIS A 852 -2.57 -12.29 -22.29
N ARG A 853 -3.69 -11.82 -21.72
CA ARG A 853 -4.19 -12.21 -20.39
C ARG A 853 -4.44 -13.71 -20.29
N ASN A 854 -5.08 -14.30 -21.31
CA ASN A 854 -5.51 -15.69 -21.24
C ASN A 854 -4.30 -16.64 -21.12
N VAL A 855 -3.33 -16.50 -22.03
CA VAL A 855 -2.11 -17.32 -22.02
C VAL A 855 -1.29 -17.05 -20.75
N ALA A 856 -1.07 -15.78 -20.41
CA ALA A 856 -0.19 -15.43 -19.29
C ALA A 856 -0.73 -15.86 -17.92
N SER A 857 -2.04 -15.79 -17.69
CA SER A 857 -2.65 -16.31 -16.45
C SER A 857 -2.45 -17.82 -16.31
N ASN A 858 -2.44 -18.57 -17.42
CA ASN A 858 -2.14 -20.00 -17.44
C ASN A 858 -0.67 -20.26 -17.07
N LEU A 859 0.28 -19.47 -17.60
CA LEU A 859 1.70 -19.57 -17.27
C LEU A 859 1.97 -19.28 -15.78
N GLU A 860 1.32 -18.25 -15.22
CA GLU A 860 1.46 -17.88 -13.81
C GLU A 860 0.86 -18.92 -12.87
N ALA A 861 -0.26 -19.52 -13.24
CA ALA A 861 -0.80 -20.67 -12.53
C ALA A 861 0.17 -21.87 -12.56
N ILE A 862 0.72 -22.22 -13.73
CA ILE A 862 1.69 -23.32 -13.87
C ILE A 862 2.95 -23.07 -13.00
N ASP A 863 3.54 -21.87 -13.05
CA ASP A 863 4.68 -21.49 -12.21
C ASP A 863 4.35 -21.55 -10.71
N SER A 864 3.15 -21.08 -10.32
CA SER A 864 2.71 -21.07 -8.92
C SER A 864 2.51 -22.47 -8.34
N LEU A 865 2.06 -23.43 -9.16
CA LEU A 865 1.82 -24.83 -8.75
C LEU A 865 3.11 -25.68 -8.80
N LEU A 866 3.91 -25.57 -9.87
CA LEU A 866 5.11 -26.39 -10.07
C LEU A 866 6.37 -25.84 -9.36
N GLN A 867 6.34 -24.57 -8.95
CA GLN A 867 7.44 -23.85 -8.29
C GLN A 867 8.75 -23.92 -9.10
N LEU A 868 8.70 -23.42 -10.33
CA LEU A 868 9.80 -23.50 -11.30
C LEU A 868 11.03 -22.67 -10.87
N ASP A 869 12.24 -23.22 -11.07
CA ASP A 869 13.51 -22.52 -10.83
C ASP A 869 14.49 -22.54 -12.04
N GLU A 870 15.70 -22.00 -11.89
CA GLU A 870 16.72 -21.97 -12.96
C GLU A 870 17.38 -23.34 -13.29
N LYS A 871 17.15 -24.37 -12.47
CA LYS A 871 17.65 -25.74 -12.70
C LYS A 871 16.64 -26.55 -13.51
N ASP A 872 15.36 -26.18 -13.45
CA ASP A 872 14.31 -26.84 -14.20
C ASP A 872 14.52 -26.69 -15.73
N GLY A 873 14.14 -27.74 -16.46
CA GLY A 873 14.25 -27.79 -17.92
C GLY A 873 13.15 -28.64 -18.53
N ILE A 874 12.47 -28.10 -19.54
CA ILE A 874 11.34 -28.74 -20.23
C ILE A 874 11.74 -29.31 -21.60
N MET A 875 11.30 -30.55 -21.85
CA MET A 875 11.37 -31.18 -23.16
C MET A 875 10.21 -30.70 -24.06
N GLY A 876 10.51 -29.82 -25.00
CA GLY A 876 9.57 -29.18 -25.92
C GLY A 876 9.31 -29.99 -27.19
N ILE A 877 8.54 -31.06 -27.06
CA ILE A 877 8.11 -31.95 -28.17
C ILE A 877 6.72 -31.62 -28.73
N LEU A 878 5.91 -30.83 -28.00
CA LEU A 878 4.54 -30.53 -28.39
C LEU A 878 4.51 -29.37 -29.42
N PRO A 879 3.75 -29.50 -30.53
CA PRO A 879 3.72 -28.48 -31.58
C PRO A 879 3.21 -27.12 -31.11
N PHE A 880 3.80 -26.04 -31.61
CA PHE A 880 3.39 -24.67 -31.25
C PHE A 880 2.06 -24.24 -31.88
N PHE A 881 1.55 -24.97 -32.88
CA PHE A 881 0.17 -24.79 -33.36
C PHE A 881 -0.88 -25.40 -32.43
N HIS A 882 -0.48 -26.25 -31.48
CA HIS A 882 -1.37 -26.80 -30.47
C HIS A 882 -1.25 -25.97 -29.19
N SER A 883 -2.37 -25.51 -28.62
CA SER A 883 -2.42 -24.66 -27.43
C SER A 883 -1.56 -25.16 -26.26
N PHE A 884 -1.52 -26.49 -26.03
CA PHE A 884 -0.63 -27.12 -25.04
C PHE A 884 0.86 -26.90 -25.33
N GLY A 885 1.32 -27.06 -26.56
CA GLY A 885 2.71 -26.75 -26.93
C GLY A 885 3.00 -25.25 -26.94
N TYR A 886 2.03 -24.43 -27.36
CA TYR A 886 2.15 -22.97 -27.37
C TYR A 886 2.35 -22.38 -25.96
N THR A 887 1.49 -22.75 -25.00
CA THR A 887 1.59 -22.26 -23.63
C THR A 887 2.73 -22.96 -22.87
N ALA A 888 2.72 -24.30 -22.79
CA ALA A 888 3.62 -25.03 -21.90
C ALA A 888 5.04 -25.22 -22.47
N CYS A 889 5.19 -25.49 -23.76
CA CYS A 889 6.52 -25.73 -24.35
C CYS A 889 7.20 -24.46 -24.88
N LEU A 890 6.45 -23.52 -25.48
CA LEU A 890 6.99 -22.26 -25.98
C LEU A 890 7.01 -21.16 -24.91
N TRP A 891 5.85 -20.70 -24.44
CA TRP A 891 5.81 -19.49 -23.62
C TRP A 891 6.32 -19.66 -22.19
N LEU A 892 6.13 -20.82 -21.55
CA LEU A 892 6.63 -21.08 -20.21
C LEU A 892 8.16 -20.88 -20.07
N PRO A 893 9.04 -21.50 -20.90
CA PRO A 893 10.48 -21.23 -20.84
C PRO A 893 10.86 -19.81 -21.29
N MET A 894 10.03 -19.11 -22.09
CA MET A 894 10.28 -17.69 -22.40
C MET A 894 9.97 -16.77 -21.19
N CYS A 895 8.95 -17.11 -20.40
CA CYS A 895 8.42 -16.24 -19.34
C CYS A 895 8.93 -16.54 -17.93
N TYR A 896 9.62 -17.68 -17.70
CA TYR A 896 10.14 -18.08 -16.39
C TYR A 896 11.62 -18.49 -16.44
N ALA A 897 12.22 -18.96 -15.35
CA ALA A 897 13.67 -19.16 -15.24
C ALA A 897 14.22 -20.45 -15.92
N LEU A 898 13.36 -21.34 -16.41
CA LEU A 898 13.70 -22.65 -16.97
C LEU A 898 14.27 -22.66 -18.42
N ARG A 899 14.91 -23.78 -18.77
CA ARG A 899 15.37 -24.12 -20.13
C ARG A 899 14.28 -24.81 -20.95
N GLY A 900 14.10 -24.46 -22.22
CA GLY A 900 13.38 -25.29 -23.21
C GLY A 900 14.33 -26.00 -24.16
N VAL A 901 14.15 -27.31 -24.39
CA VAL A 901 14.89 -28.10 -25.38
C VAL A 901 13.93 -28.74 -26.36
N TYR A 902 14.07 -28.42 -27.65
CA TYR A 902 13.06 -28.70 -28.66
C TYR A 902 13.45 -29.82 -29.62
N HIS A 903 12.46 -30.62 -30.01
CA HIS A 903 12.59 -31.57 -31.10
C HIS A 903 11.32 -31.58 -31.94
N PHE A 904 11.47 -31.59 -33.26
CA PHE A 904 10.38 -31.36 -34.21
C PHE A 904 9.41 -32.56 -34.35
N ASN A 905 9.84 -33.76 -33.95
CA ASN A 905 9.08 -35.00 -34.09
C ASN A 905 8.89 -35.68 -32.72
N PRO A 906 7.68 -35.70 -32.14
CA PRO A 906 7.43 -36.40 -30.86
C PRO A 906 7.58 -37.92 -30.96
N LEU A 907 7.62 -38.50 -32.17
CA LEU A 907 7.73 -39.95 -32.39
C LEU A 907 9.17 -40.49 -32.30
N ASP A 908 10.18 -39.62 -32.30
CA ASP A 908 11.60 -40.02 -32.26
C ASP A 908 12.10 -40.26 -30.83
N ALA A 909 11.47 -41.23 -30.16
CA ALA A 909 11.72 -41.61 -28.75
C ALA A 909 13.21 -41.67 -28.35
N ARG A 910 14.06 -42.27 -29.18
CA ARG A 910 15.51 -42.39 -28.91
C ARG A 910 16.24 -41.04 -28.88
N ILE A 911 15.83 -40.08 -29.72
CA ILE A 911 16.38 -38.72 -29.73
C ILE A 911 15.87 -37.96 -28.50
N ILE A 912 14.59 -38.12 -28.17
CA ILE A 912 13.95 -37.47 -27.02
C ILE A 912 14.58 -37.94 -25.71
N GLY A 913 14.76 -39.25 -25.51
CA GLY A 913 15.48 -39.81 -24.35
C GLY A 913 16.92 -39.29 -24.24
N ARG A 914 17.64 -39.19 -25.36
CA ARG A 914 18.99 -38.60 -25.39
C ARG A 914 18.97 -37.11 -24.99
N LEU A 915 18.04 -36.31 -25.51
CA LEU A 915 17.95 -34.88 -25.19
C LEU A 915 17.58 -34.62 -23.73
N VAL A 916 16.69 -35.43 -23.14
CA VAL A 916 16.37 -35.38 -21.71
C VAL A 916 17.61 -35.67 -20.87
N HIS A 917 18.37 -36.71 -21.21
CA HIS A 917 19.64 -37.06 -20.56
C HIS A 917 20.70 -35.95 -20.68
N ASP A 918 21.07 -35.58 -21.90
CA ASP A 918 22.22 -34.73 -22.19
C ASP A 918 22.02 -33.29 -21.67
N HIS A 919 20.78 -32.80 -21.68
CA HIS A 919 20.43 -31.49 -21.14
C HIS A 919 19.91 -31.52 -19.69
N LYS A 920 19.81 -32.71 -19.07
CA LYS A 920 19.33 -32.96 -17.70
C LYS A 920 17.97 -32.31 -17.44
N LEU A 921 16.98 -32.65 -18.26
CA LEU A 921 15.65 -32.04 -18.22
C LEU A 921 14.82 -32.65 -17.08
N THR A 922 14.11 -31.78 -16.36
CA THR A 922 13.29 -32.15 -15.20
C THR A 922 11.80 -32.27 -15.54
N ILE A 923 11.34 -31.71 -16.66
CA ILE A 923 9.93 -31.62 -17.03
C ILE A 923 9.68 -32.25 -18.40
N LEU A 924 8.73 -33.19 -18.46
CA LEU A 924 8.19 -33.76 -19.69
C LEU A 924 6.69 -33.49 -19.78
N MET A 925 6.27 -32.81 -20.85
CA MET A 925 4.87 -32.64 -21.25
C MET A 925 4.60 -33.55 -22.44
N ALA A 926 3.63 -34.45 -22.33
CA ALA A 926 3.37 -35.49 -23.33
C ALA A 926 1.87 -35.83 -23.45
N THR A 927 1.53 -36.75 -24.35
CA THR A 927 0.23 -37.47 -24.31
C THR A 927 0.46 -38.91 -23.82
N PRO A 928 -0.58 -39.60 -23.32
CA PRO A 928 -0.53 -41.04 -23.00
C PRO A 928 -0.01 -41.88 -24.18
N THR A 929 -0.40 -41.56 -25.42
CA THR A 929 0.13 -42.22 -26.63
C THR A 929 1.65 -42.06 -26.78
N PHE A 930 2.20 -40.87 -26.53
CA PHE A 930 3.66 -40.68 -26.56
C PHE A 930 4.37 -41.39 -25.39
N LEU A 931 3.80 -41.38 -24.18
CA LEU A 931 4.36 -42.11 -23.04
C LEU A 931 4.47 -43.61 -23.30
N LYS A 932 3.44 -44.25 -23.89
CA LYS A 932 3.48 -45.67 -24.28
C LYS A 932 4.67 -45.99 -25.20
N MET A 933 5.04 -45.07 -26.09
CA MET A 933 6.16 -45.24 -26.98
C MET A 933 7.51 -45.02 -26.27
N TYR A 934 7.63 -44.02 -25.38
CA TYR A 934 8.85 -43.79 -24.60
C TYR A 934 9.11 -44.93 -23.61
N LEU A 935 8.07 -45.46 -22.97
CA LEU A 935 8.14 -46.63 -22.09
C LEU A 935 8.82 -47.83 -22.78
N LYS A 936 8.52 -48.04 -24.07
CA LYS A 936 9.09 -49.13 -24.89
C LYS A 936 10.48 -48.82 -25.48
N ARG A 937 10.86 -47.55 -25.67
CA ARG A 937 12.03 -47.15 -26.49
C ARG A 937 13.10 -46.31 -25.79
N CYS A 938 12.84 -45.79 -24.59
CA CYS A 938 13.80 -45.03 -23.80
C CYS A 938 14.37 -45.87 -22.65
N GLU A 939 15.65 -45.67 -22.35
CA GLU A 939 16.36 -46.35 -21.25
C GLU A 939 16.13 -45.66 -19.90
N VAL A 940 16.29 -46.39 -18.79
CA VAL A 940 16.03 -45.85 -17.44
C VAL A 940 16.89 -44.62 -17.13
N GLU A 941 18.19 -44.69 -17.43
CA GLU A 941 19.13 -43.57 -17.23
C GLU A 941 18.75 -42.32 -18.04
N GLN A 942 18.04 -42.47 -19.17
CA GLN A 942 17.66 -41.32 -20.00
C GLN A 942 16.64 -40.42 -19.32
N PHE A 943 15.75 -40.98 -18.51
CA PHE A 943 14.66 -40.27 -17.83
C PHE A 943 14.90 -40.06 -16.34
N LYS A 944 16.05 -40.50 -15.81
CA LYS A 944 16.49 -40.38 -14.40
C LYS A 944 16.52 -38.95 -13.83
N THR A 945 16.54 -37.93 -14.68
CA THR A 945 16.50 -36.52 -14.28
C THR A 945 15.09 -35.91 -14.30
N LEU A 946 14.09 -36.62 -14.83
CA LEU A 946 12.70 -36.17 -14.81
C LEU A 946 12.16 -36.17 -13.37
N ASP A 947 11.55 -35.05 -13.01
CA ASP A 947 10.94 -34.78 -11.70
C ASP A 947 9.44 -34.48 -11.84
N ILE A 948 9.01 -34.03 -13.02
CA ILE A 948 7.61 -33.73 -13.35
C ILE A 948 7.29 -34.32 -14.73
N VAL A 949 6.33 -35.25 -14.78
CA VAL A 949 5.74 -35.74 -16.04
C VAL A 949 4.25 -35.42 -16.00
N VAL A 950 3.79 -34.54 -16.90
CA VAL A 950 2.37 -34.19 -17.02
C VAL A 950 1.87 -34.62 -18.39
N VAL A 951 0.70 -35.25 -18.41
CA VAL A 951 -0.01 -35.64 -19.63
C VAL A 951 -1.36 -34.95 -19.76
N GLY A 952 -1.74 -34.72 -21.01
CA GLY A 952 -3.05 -34.20 -21.39
C GLY A 952 -3.43 -34.62 -22.81
N ALA A 953 -4.48 -33.99 -23.34
CA ALA A 953 -5.13 -34.27 -24.63
C ALA A 953 -5.79 -35.66 -24.78
N GLU A 954 -5.38 -36.68 -24.01
CA GLU A 954 -6.05 -37.99 -23.93
C GLU A 954 -6.15 -38.41 -22.45
N LYS A 955 -7.14 -39.24 -22.10
CA LYS A 955 -7.27 -39.82 -20.75
C LYS A 955 -6.05 -40.69 -20.42
N LEU A 956 -5.44 -40.51 -19.25
CA LEU A 956 -4.34 -41.34 -18.76
C LEU A 956 -4.86 -42.69 -18.24
N PRO A 957 -4.49 -43.85 -18.83
CA PRO A 957 -4.75 -45.15 -18.22
C PRO A 957 -3.92 -45.29 -16.94
N VAL A 958 -4.53 -45.81 -15.86
CA VAL A 958 -3.84 -45.99 -14.56
C VAL A 958 -2.67 -46.95 -14.72
N ASP A 959 -2.88 -48.09 -15.39
CA ASP A 959 -1.85 -49.10 -15.67
C ASP A 959 -0.62 -48.50 -16.36
N LEU A 960 -0.81 -47.56 -17.31
CA LEU A 960 0.31 -46.87 -17.97
C LEU A 960 1.09 -45.98 -17.00
N ALA A 961 0.40 -45.31 -16.06
CA ALA A 961 1.06 -44.50 -15.05
C ALA A 961 1.86 -45.37 -14.07
N GLU A 962 1.35 -46.55 -13.73
CA GLU A 962 2.01 -47.54 -12.87
C GLU A 962 3.21 -48.20 -13.56
N GLU A 963 3.08 -48.64 -14.82
CA GLU A 963 4.19 -49.15 -15.63
C GLU A 963 5.31 -48.11 -15.79
N PHE A 964 4.95 -46.84 -16.06
CA PHE A 964 5.93 -45.77 -16.19
C PHE A 964 6.65 -45.48 -14.87
N LYS A 965 5.93 -45.51 -13.75
CA LYS A 965 6.50 -45.42 -12.40
C LYS A 965 7.42 -46.60 -12.08
N ALA A 966 7.02 -47.82 -12.44
CA ALA A 966 7.81 -49.03 -12.21
C ALA A 966 9.14 -49.00 -13.00
N LYS A 967 9.13 -48.49 -14.24
CA LYS A 967 10.35 -48.39 -15.07
C LYS A 967 11.24 -47.21 -14.70
N PHE A 968 10.68 -46.02 -14.49
CA PHE A 968 11.43 -44.76 -14.39
C PHE A 968 11.42 -44.11 -13.00
N GLY A 969 10.70 -44.67 -12.02
CA GLY A 969 10.60 -44.15 -10.65
C GLY A 969 9.66 -42.95 -10.48
N ILE A 970 9.16 -42.37 -11.56
CA ILE A 970 8.30 -41.18 -11.57
C ILE A 970 6.87 -41.50 -12.02
N THR A 971 5.87 -40.95 -11.33
CA THR A 971 4.44 -41.16 -11.67
C THR A 971 3.96 -40.04 -12.60
N PRO A 972 3.44 -40.34 -13.80
CA PRO A 972 2.79 -39.36 -14.65
C PRO A 972 1.52 -38.77 -14.02
N SER A 973 1.35 -37.45 -14.14
CA SER A 973 0.19 -36.70 -13.65
C SER A 973 -0.74 -36.32 -14.79
N GLU A 974 -2.05 -36.56 -14.64
CA GLU A 974 -3.07 -36.13 -15.61
C GLU A 974 -3.49 -34.68 -15.38
N GLY A 975 -3.75 -33.95 -16.47
CA GLY A 975 -4.36 -32.63 -16.46
C GLY A 975 -5.41 -32.47 -17.56
N TYR A 976 -6.40 -31.61 -17.32
CA TYR A 976 -7.49 -31.31 -18.24
C TYR A 976 -7.41 -29.87 -18.75
N GLY A 977 -7.75 -29.70 -20.02
CA GLY A 977 -7.75 -28.43 -20.72
C GLY A 977 -8.27 -28.55 -22.14
N THR A 978 -8.68 -27.42 -22.70
CA THR A 978 -9.07 -27.29 -24.12
C THR A 978 -8.42 -26.02 -24.68
N THR A 979 -8.40 -25.84 -26.00
CA THR A 979 -7.78 -24.65 -26.61
C THR A 979 -8.45 -23.36 -26.15
N GLU A 980 -9.76 -23.41 -25.93
CA GLU A 980 -10.62 -22.35 -25.39
C GLU A 980 -10.28 -21.96 -23.94
N LEU A 981 -9.43 -22.73 -23.25
CA LEU A 981 -9.03 -22.54 -21.84
C LEU A 981 -7.52 -22.22 -21.68
N SER A 982 -6.85 -21.88 -22.78
CA SER A 982 -5.48 -21.34 -22.88
C SER A 982 -4.24 -22.12 -22.35
N PRO A 983 -4.18 -23.46 -22.26
CA PRO A 983 -5.24 -24.46 -22.40
C PRO A 983 -5.68 -25.09 -21.07
N VAL A 984 -4.83 -25.04 -20.02
CA VAL A 984 -5.02 -25.87 -18.83
C VAL A 984 -6.11 -25.29 -17.95
N ALA A 985 -7.02 -26.14 -17.46
CA ALA A 985 -8.09 -25.76 -16.55
C ALA A 985 -7.95 -26.43 -15.18
N ALA A 986 -7.51 -27.69 -15.16
CA ALA A 986 -7.23 -28.46 -13.94
C ALA A 986 -5.99 -29.36 -14.13
N VAL A 987 -5.26 -29.64 -13.04
CA VAL A 987 -4.08 -30.51 -13.08
C VAL A 987 -3.82 -31.21 -11.74
N ASN A 988 -3.27 -32.42 -11.77
CA ASN A 988 -2.69 -33.07 -10.60
C ASN A 988 -1.25 -32.58 -10.36
N ILE A 989 -0.91 -32.27 -9.10
CA ILE A 989 0.41 -31.77 -8.73
C ILE A 989 1.17 -32.88 -7.99
N PRO A 990 2.41 -33.25 -8.39
CA PRO A 990 3.19 -34.25 -7.68
C PRO A 990 3.40 -33.90 -6.21
N ASP A 991 3.08 -34.83 -5.31
CA ASP A 991 3.08 -34.61 -3.86
C ASP A 991 4.45 -34.18 -3.32
N HIS A 992 5.56 -34.63 -3.93
CA HIS A 992 6.91 -34.28 -3.47
C HIS A 992 7.29 -32.80 -3.69
N ARG A 993 6.74 -32.14 -4.72
CA ARG A 993 6.84 -30.67 -4.91
C ARG A 993 5.95 -29.89 -3.92
N SER A 994 5.05 -30.58 -3.20
CA SER A 994 4.22 -30.00 -2.12
C SER A 994 4.90 -30.01 -0.74
N GLY A 995 6.13 -30.55 -0.63
CA GLY A 995 6.92 -30.57 0.60
C GLY A 995 6.63 -31.76 1.54
N LYS A 996 7.41 -31.89 2.62
CA LYS A 996 7.42 -33.08 3.49
C LYS A 996 6.24 -33.20 4.49
N LEU A 997 5.05 -32.72 4.16
CA LEU A 997 3.86 -32.76 5.04
C LEU A 997 2.57 -33.10 4.28
N VAL A 998 1.57 -33.60 5.00
CA VAL A 998 0.37 -34.29 4.51
C VAL A 998 -0.60 -33.39 3.71
N GLN A 999 -0.26 -33.05 2.47
CA GLN A 999 -1.16 -32.45 1.49
C GLN A 999 -1.05 -33.19 0.15
N THR A 1000 -2.04 -34.03 -0.16
CA THR A 1000 -2.12 -34.78 -1.43
C THR A 1000 -2.56 -33.88 -2.57
N GLY A 1001 -1.65 -33.65 -3.52
CA GLY A 1001 -1.85 -32.87 -4.74
C GLY A 1001 -2.25 -33.71 -5.96
N THR A 1002 -2.02 -35.03 -5.91
CA THR A 1002 -2.38 -35.98 -6.99
C THR A 1002 -3.42 -37.00 -6.56
N LYS A 1003 -4.45 -37.23 -7.39
CA LYS A 1003 -5.37 -38.37 -7.30
C LYS A 1003 -5.50 -39.04 -8.66
N LEU A 1004 -4.89 -40.23 -8.79
CA LEU A 1004 -4.90 -41.02 -10.03
C LEU A 1004 -6.34 -41.30 -10.51
N GLY A 1005 -6.52 -41.35 -11.83
CA GLY A 1005 -7.84 -41.48 -12.47
C GLY A 1005 -8.73 -40.24 -12.38
N THR A 1006 -8.18 -39.09 -11.97
CA THR A 1006 -8.87 -37.78 -12.00
C THR A 1006 -8.00 -36.75 -12.70
N VAL A 1007 -8.62 -35.68 -13.21
CA VAL A 1007 -7.91 -34.57 -13.88
C VAL A 1007 -7.31 -33.54 -12.91
N GLY A 1008 -7.34 -33.82 -11.61
CA GLY A 1008 -6.81 -32.96 -10.55
C GLY A 1008 -7.73 -31.80 -10.15
N ARG A 1009 -7.14 -30.74 -9.57
CA ARG A 1009 -7.87 -29.57 -9.06
C ARG A 1009 -7.80 -28.41 -10.07
N PRO A 1010 -8.80 -27.50 -10.12
CA PRO A 1010 -8.71 -26.29 -10.92
C PRO A 1010 -7.46 -25.47 -10.63
N LEU A 1011 -6.97 -24.77 -11.66
CA LEU A 1011 -5.85 -23.84 -11.51
C LEU A 1011 -6.21 -22.66 -10.57
N PRO A 1012 -5.22 -22.03 -9.90
CA PRO A 1012 -5.41 -20.77 -9.20
C PRO A 1012 -6.14 -19.73 -10.07
N GLY A 1013 -7.20 -19.12 -9.53
CA GLY A 1013 -8.05 -18.16 -10.23
C GLY A 1013 -9.11 -18.76 -11.18
N VAL A 1014 -9.08 -20.06 -11.43
CA VAL A 1014 -10.06 -20.79 -12.26
C VAL A 1014 -11.11 -21.46 -11.37
N LEU A 1015 -12.37 -21.25 -11.69
CA LEU A 1015 -13.54 -21.88 -11.07
C LEU A 1015 -14.10 -22.96 -12.00
N ALA A 1016 -14.55 -24.05 -11.38
CA ALA A 1016 -15.31 -25.11 -12.04
C ALA A 1016 -16.66 -25.28 -11.34
N LYS A 1017 -17.73 -25.48 -12.12
CA LYS A 1017 -19.08 -25.77 -11.65
C LYS A 1017 -19.64 -26.93 -12.47
N VAL A 1018 -20.31 -27.89 -11.82
CA VAL A 1018 -21.07 -28.94 -12.51
C VAL A 1018 -22.54 -28.54 -12.50
N VAL A 1019 -23.18 -28.58 -13.67
CA VAL A 1019 -24.60 -28.24 -13.83
C VAL A 1019 -25.38 -29.34 -14.53
N ASN A 1020 -26.68 -29.38 -14.30
CA ASN A 1020 -27.58 -30.14 -15.16
C ASN A 1020 -27.53 -29.54 -16.58
N PRO A 1021 -27.34 -30.35 -17.65
CA PRO A 1021 -27.21 -29.84 -19.02
C PRO A 1021 -28.50 -29.21 -19.57
N ASP A 1022 -29.68 -29.66 -19.10
CA ASP A 1022 -30.98 -29.22 -19.58
C ASP A 1022 -31.53 -28.03 -18.76
N THR A 1023 -31.35 -28.04 -17.43
CA THR A 1023 -31.89 -27.00 -16.53
C THR A 1023 -30.87 -25.92 -16.12
N GLY A 1024 -29.57 -26.17 -16.25
CA GLY A 1024 -28.50 -25.26 -15.81
C GLY A 1024 -28.31 -25.17 -14.28
N GLU A 1025 -29.08 -25.94 -13.51
CA GLU A 1025 -29.04 -25.94 -12.04
C GLU A 1025 -27.68 -26.41 -11.49
N ASP A 1026 -27.27 -25.87 -10.33
CA ASP A 1026 -26.03 -26.30 -9.66
C ASP A 1026 -26.21 -27.67 -9.00
N LEU A 1027 -25.53 -28.69 -9.51
CA LEU A 1027 -25.60 -30.05 -8.95
C LEU A 1027 -24.68 -30.24 -7.74
N GLY A 1028 -23.79 -29.28 -7.46
CA GLY A 1028 -22.87 -29.35 -6.32
C GLY A 1028 -21.78 -30.40 -6.47
N PHE A 1029 -21.34 -30.99 -5.36
CA PHE A 1029 -20.22 -31.93 -5.32
C PHE A 1029 -20.68 -33.38 -5.49
N ASN A 1030 -19.85 -34.19 -6.18
CA ASN A 1030 -20.05 -35.63 -6.40
C ASN A 1030 -21.29 -36.01 -7.25
N GLN A 1031 -21.77 -35.10 -8.10
CA GLN A 1031 -22.79 -35.37 -9.12
C GLN A 1031 -22.16 -35.31 -10.53
N GLU A 1032 -22.72 -36.07 -11.47
CA GLU A 1032 -22.36 -36.02 -12.89
C GLU A 1032 -23.18 -34.94 -13.62
N GLY A 1033 -22.59 -34.25 -14.59
CA GLY A 1033 -23.26 -33.20 -15.35
C GLY A 1033 -22.30 -32.42 -16.25
N LEU A 1034 -22.79 -31.33 -16.83
CA LEU A 1034 -22.03 -30.45 -17.71
C LEU A 1034 -21.02 -29.62 -16.89
N LEU A 1035 -19.74 -29.65 -17.30
CA LEU A 1035 -18.66 -28.90 -16.65
C LEU A 1035 -18.56 -27.48 -17.22
N LEU A 1036 -18.91 -26.48 -16.41
CA LEU A 1036 -18.71 -25.06 -16.72
C LEU A 1036 -17.41 -24.57 -16.07
N ILE A 1037 -16.55 -23.91 -16.86
CA ILE A 1037 -15.30 -23.31 -16.42
C ILE A 1037 -15.38 -21.78 -16.52
N LYS A 1038 -14.90 -21.08 -15.49
CA LYS A 1038 -14.78 -19.62 -15.48
C LYS A 1038 -13.42 -19.20 -14.92
N GLY A 1039 -12.69 -18.35 -15.64
CA GLY A 1039 -11.41 -17.84 -15.19
C GLY A 1039 -10.78 -16.89 -16.20
N PRO A 1040 -9.63 -16.28 -15.87
CA PRO A 1040 -8.90 -15.41 -16.80
C PRO A 1040 -8.32 -16.17 -18.01
N ASN A 1041 -8.28 -17.50 -17.98
CA ASN A 1041 -7.77 -18.39 -19.01
C ASN A 1041 -8.78 -18.69 -20.14
N VAL A 1042 -10.07 -18.38 -19.97
CA VAL A 1042 -11.11 -18.59 -20.98
C VAL A 1042 -10.89 -17.63 -22.16
N MET A 1043 -10.97 -18.15 -23.39
CA MET A 1043 -10.78 -17.43 -24.65
C MET A 1043 -11.66 -16.19 -24.80
N MET A 1044 -11.35 -15.33 -25.78
CA MET A 1044 -12.21 -14.19 -26.13
C MET A 1044 -13.43 -14.57 -26.97
N GLY A 1045 -13.37 -15.71 -27.68
CA GLY A 1045 -14.40 -16.21 -28.58
C GLY A 1045 -13.81 -16.87 -29.82
N TYR A 1046 -14.68 -17.32 -30.73
CA TYR A 1046 -14.27 -17.83 -32.04
C TYR A 1046 -14.11 -16.69 -33.06
N LEU A 1047 -13.07 -16.78 -33.88
CA LEU A 1047 -12.70 -15.78 -34.88
C LEU A 1047 -13.81 -15.60 -35.92
N ASN A 1048 -14.37 -14.40 -35.96
CA ASN A 1048 -15.46 -13.99 -36.86
C ASN A 1048 -16.75 -14.82 -36.71
N GLU A 1049 -16.97 -15.45 -35.55
CA GLU A 1049 -18.16 -16.25 -35.24
C GLU A 1049 -18.79 -15.83 -33.89
N PRO A 1050 -19.33 -14.60 -33.75
CA PRO A 1050 -19.76 -14.03 -32.46
C PRO A 1050 -20.99 -14.70 -31.83
N GLU A 1051 -21.70 -15.56 -32.57
CA GLU A 1051 -22.83 -16.35 -32.08
C GLU A 1051 -22.41 -17.67 -31.39
N LYS A 1052 -21.10 -17.98 -31.33
CA LYS A 1052 -20.53 -19.24 -30.81
C LYS A 1052 -19.41 -19.00 -29.80
#